data_AF-F8D506-F1
#
_entry.id   AF-F8D506-F1
#
_cell.length_a   1.000
_cell.length_b   1.000
_cell.length_c   1.000
_cell.angle_alpha   90.00
_cell.angle_beta   90.00
_cell.angle_gamma   90.00
#
_symmetry.space_group_name_H-M   'P 1'
#
loop_
_entity.id
_entity.type
_entity.pdbx_description
1 polymer ?
#
loop_
_entity_poly.entity_id
_entity_poly.type
_entity_poly.pdbx_seq_one_letter_code
_entity_poly.pdbx_strand_id
1 'polypeptide(L)'
;MKRRTLILGFGTAAGAGAIVGTGAFSTASAERQMTVRVVDDASSFLALEPGEQNGAHVSNEDGEAVSIDFGGGDAEGDGLGVDTAYTFDDTLRIRNQGTESVFVWTSTESDAFDGDDVYLYHEDSEAPLSDARAIEVDVGTEIPVGVFVDTTGLETDAYDVGVTIQAAADDPNGDAPGEGGDGEEGEPVSDPIPAVALDSVSSLLDANEEPLTDDSVVAIWAESTAYNGDEDGNGDAVDYPGGTDIPVVALDGTVVGLTGPFAATDTDFGAYGNEEFLHNVYDELVGSGTVLHDEGHGQYYTRSSNGGDDFQAVGDYLEDGGYTYEATTDLESDLDDAAAVVITSPSDAFTDGELAALSSFVDDGGVLFLHDQSDHNNFDETTNLNEIADELALSFRFNDDQVYDDQNNDGVEFVPTTSNFNLEEYPQLFPNREGLGSESKLSPSEQYEVDVVEVADGDTADVQFEDGTVETVRILGIDTPETGNTSERFAEWEGIEDGEALRDKADAATDYAVDLLDGETVTLSFDENEGLRGNYGRLLGVLDLPDGTRYNEAVLEDGHARVYDSGLEAHDELRDLEADARAAGRGLWELSDPAATPEIGDEPVEALFFPEPVEVTGNDVPVRSESGEPLVALDADANVAVVGGPLVEENFESDEGGPGIDEFGVYPFLTNVIDAVGSATGPVLVEGGHGQFGADYALSAEDVAHYMRYLEGQAPGDEEFIGLEAVNDVTSDPGPDLLENGEPAARALVLSRPTTELTAAERSAISDFADAGGAVLLIGTAANTGALEYFDPLLDDLETDVGFTDTAVTDASNSLDGDSSIPTTTNFDDAFVELFTAFTPDSS
;
A
#
# COMPACT_ATOMS: atom_id res chain seq x y z
N MET A 1 -21.08 -55.12 10.86
CA MET A 1 -22.43 -55.58 10.46
C MET A 1 -23.26 -54.34 10.08
N LYS A 2 -24.07 -54.46 9.03
CA LYS A 2 -24.73 -53.40 8.26
C LYS A 2 -25.66 -52.44 9.04
N ARG A 3 -25.50 -51.14 8.72
CA ARG A 3 -26.49 -50.13 8.23
C ARG A 3 -27.62 -49.65 9.15
N ARG A 4 -27.83 -48.32 9.17
CA ARG A 4 -28.83 -47.51 8.38
C ARG A 4 -28.84 -46.09 8.97
N THR A 5 -28.44 -45.03 8.27
CA THR A 5 -29.13 -44.31 7.16
C THR A 5 -30.53 -43.82 7.55
N LEU A 6 -30.69 -42.50 7.70
CA LEU A 6 -31.92 -41.79 7.31
C LEU A 6 -31.54 -40.46 6.66
N ILE A 7 -31.76 -40.41 5.34
CA ILE A 7 -31.92 -39.21 4.52
C ILE A 7 -33.38 -38.78 4.66
N LEU A 8 -33.64 -37.50 4.82
CA LEU A 8 -34.93 -36.86 4.54
C LEU A 8 -34.65 -35.57 3.76
N GLY A 9 -35.11 -35.54 2.52
CA GLY A 9 -35.12 -34.34 1.68
C GLY A 9 -36.54 -33.80 1.47
N PHE A 10 -36.56 -32.57 0.97
CA PHE A 10 -37.60 -31.81 0.27
C PHE A 10 -38.85 -31.31 1.02
N GLY A 11 -39.10 -30.00 0.88
CA GLY A 11 -40.46 -29.45 0.86
C GLY A 11 -40.56 -27.94 1.05
N THR A 12 -40.61 -27.19 -0.06
CA THR A 12 -41.07 -25.79 -0.16
C THR A 12 -42.55 -25.61 0.21
N ALA A 13 -42.92 -24.49 0.86
CA ALA A 13 -44.10 -23.66 0.56
C ALA A 13 -44.35 -22.55 1.62
N ALA A 14 -44.74 -21.39 1.10
CA ALA A 14 -44.96 -20.08 1.72
C ALA A 14 -46.03 -19.97 2.84
N GLY A 15 -45.91 -18.92 3.66
CA GLY A 15 -47.00 -18.40 4.49
C GLY A 15 -46.58 -17.32 5.50
N ALA A 16 -46.94 -16.07 5.21
CA ALA A 16 -46.68 -14.83 5.95
C ALA A 16 -47.01 -14.84 7.46
N GLY A 17 -46.23 -14.07 8.23
CA GLY A 17 -46.54 -13.65 9.60
C GLY A 17 -45.44 -12.79 10.20
N ALA A 18 -45.70 -11.48 10.35
CA ALA A 18 -44.81 -10.45 10.87
C ALA A 18 -44.03 -10.85 12.14
N ILE A 19 -42.72 -10.56 12.13
CA ILE A 19 -41.85 -10.52 13.31
C ILE A 19 -41.11 -9.18 13.26
N VAL A 20 -41.27 -8.40 14.32
CA VAL A 20 -40.46 -7.23 14.66
C VAL A 20 -39.03 -7.72 14.88
N GLY A 21 -38.08 -7.23 14.09
CA GLY A 21 -36.64 -7.44 14.30
C GLY A 21 -35.95 -6.09 14.37
N THR A 22 -35.74 -5.61 15.59
CA THR A 22 -34.68 -4.64 15.92
C THR A 22 -33.41 -5.44 16.17
N GLY A 23 -32.31 -5.07 15.50
CA GLY A 23 -30.97 -5.59 15.72
C GLY A 23 -30.46 -6.49 14.59
N ALA A 24 -29.65 -5.91 13.69
CA ALA A 24 -28.61 -6.68 13.01
C ALA A 24 -27.70 -7.31 14.08
N PHE A 25 -27.28 -8.54 13.83
CA PHE A 25 -27.02 -9.54 14.85
C PHE A 25 -25.66 -9.35 15.53
N SER A 26 -25.55 -9.50 16.85
CA SER A 26 -24.24 -9.51 17.54
C SER A 26 -23.37 -10.75 17.23
N THR A 27 -23.90 -11.77 16.52
CA THR A 27 -23.15 -12.93 15.97
C THR A 27 -23.98 -13.64 14.89
N ALA A 28 -23.33 -14.13 13.84
CA ALA A 28 -23.90 -15.03 12.82
C ALA A 28 -23.08 -16.35 12.76
N SER A 29 -23.74 -17.49 12.46
CA SER A 29 -23.05 -18.77 12.24
C SER A 29 -23.66 -19.53 11.06
N ALA A 30 -22.83 -19.98 10.12
CA ALA A 30 -23.24 -20.82 9.00
C ALA A 30 -22.63 -22.23 9.12
N GLU A 31 -23.44 -23.29 8.96
CA GLU A 31 -22.94 -24.66 8.91
C GLU A 31 -22.42 -25.00 7.50
N ARG A 32 -21.10 -24.93 7.28
CA ARG A 32 -20.44 -25.44 6.07
C ARG A 32 -19.96 -26.89 6.29
N GLN A 33 -20.12 -27.77 5.30
CA GLN A 33 -19.61 -29.15 5.39
C GLN A 33 -18.16 -29.24 4.90
N MET A 34 -17.22 -29.24 5.84
CA MET A 34 -15.84 -29.65 5.58
C MET A 34 -15.75 -31.18 5.55
N THR A 35 -15.14 -31.75 4.51
CA THR A 35 -14.79 -33.19 4.48
C THR A 35 -13.29 -33.34 4.62
N VAL A 36 -12.81 -33.61 5.84
CA VAL A 36 -11.42 -34.00 6.08
C VAL A 36 -11.27 -35.49 5.78
N ARG A 37 -10.39 -35.86 4.86
CA ARG A 37 -10.02 -37.27 4.61
C ARG A 37 -8.68 -37.53 5.29
N VAL A 38 -8.71 -38.28 6.38
CA VAL A 38 -7.52 -38.83 7.01
C VAL A 38 -7.19 -40.15 6.30
N VAL A 39 -5.96 -40.26 5.84
CA VAL A 39 -5.38 -41.45 5.20
C VAL A 39 -4.27 -41.99 6.10
N ASP A 40 -3.78 -43.19 5.78
CA ASP A 40 -2.61 -43.77 6.44
C ASP A 40 -1.32 -43.03 6.06
N ASP A 41 -0.28 -43.13 6.90
CA ASP A 41 1.01 -42.44 6.70
C ASP A 41 1.71 -42.83 5.40
N ALA A 42 1.36 -43.96 4.77
CA ALA A 42 1.88 -44.33 3.45
C ALA A 42 1.17 -43.58 2.30
N SER A 43 -0.03 -43.05 2.53
CA SER A 43 -0.86 -42.36 1.53
C SER A 43 -1.07 -40.87 1.84
N SER A 44 -0.48 -40.34 2.91
CA SER A 44 -0.52 -38.92 3.29
C SER A 44 0.29 -38.04 2.34
N PHE A 45 0.04 -36.73 2.38
CA PHE A 45 0.78 -35.75 1.58
C PHE A 45 2.28 -35.75 1.88
N LEU A 46 2.68 -36.01 3.12
CA LEU A 46 4.05 -36.41 3.46
C LEU A 46 4.02 -37.88 3.87
N ALA A 47 4.50 -38.78 3.02
CA ALA A 47 4.41 -40.23 3.24
C ALA A 47 5.63 -40.83 3.91
N LEU A 48 5.39 -41.73 4.87
CA LEU A 48 6.39 -42.43 5.66
C LEU A 48 6.37 -43.93 5.33
N GLU A 49 7.45 -44.40 4.70
CA GLU A 49 7.58 -45.79 4.24
C GLU A 49 8.80 -46.49 4.88
N PRO A 50 8.74 -47.80 5.19
CA PRO A 50 9.92 -48.55 5.66
C PRO A 50 11.09 -48.48 4.67
N GLY A 51 12.30 -48.20 5.17
CA GLY A 51 13.52 -48.14 4.35
C GLY A 51 14.00 -49.50 3.87
N GLU A 52 14.86 -49.52 2.84
CA GLU A 52 15.24 -50.78 2.18
C GLU A 52 16.23 -51.62 2.99
N GLN A 53 17.03 -51.00 3.85
CA GLN A 53 18.09 -51.69 4.60
C GLN A 53 17.61 -52.12 5.98
N ASN A 54 17.09 -51.18 6.77
CA ASN A 54 16.70 -51.41 8.17
C ASN A 54 15.19 -51.23 8.40
N GLY A 55 14.38 -51.09 7.35
CA GLY A 55 12.92 -50.97 7.45
C GLY A 55 12.19 -52.17 8.06
N ALA A 56 12.88 -53.30 8.31
CA ALA A 56 12.33 -54.39 9.10
C ALA A 56 12.06 -54.01 10.57
N HIS A 57 12.68 -52.93 11.04
CA HIS A 57 12.42 -52.31 12.35
C HIS A 57 11.23 -51.32 12.32
N VAL A 58 10.71 -50.99 11.14
CA VAL A 58 9.60 -50.05 10.97
C VAL A 58 8.30 -50.82 10.83
N SER A 59 7.35 -50.51 11.72
CA SER A 59 6.00 -51.05 11.68
C SER A 59 5.03 -49.98 11.17
N ASN A 60 4.21 -50.37 10.19
CA ASN A 60 3.15 -49.56 9.59
C ASN A 60 1.93 -50.47 9.30
N GLU A 61 1.58 -51.32 10.27
CA GLU A 61 0.42 -52.22 10.14
C GLU A 61 -0.87 -51.51 10.59
N ASP A 62 -1.96 -51.74 9.85
CA ASP A 62 -3.34 -51.38 10.24
C ASP A 62 -3.68 -49.88 10.44
N GLY A 63 -2.92 -48.95 9.82
CA GLY A 63 -3.26 -47.52 9.81
C GLY A 63 -3.01 -46.79 11.14
N GLU A 64 -2.09 -47.33 11.94
CA GLU A 64 -1.50 -46.67 13.11
C GLU A 64 -0.27 -45.85 12.67
N ALA A 65 0.15 -44.88 13.50
CA ALA A 65 1.33 -44.06 13.23
C ALA A 65 2.59 -44.94 13.07
N VAL A 66 3.46 -44.58 12.13
CA VAL A 66 4.71 -45.31 11.91
C VAL A 66 5.54 -45.41 13.19
N SER A 67 5.96 -46.62 13.56
CA SER A 67 6.77 -46.87 14.75
C SER A 67 8.09 -47.57 14.40
N ILE A 68 9.19 -47.19 15.04
CA ILE A 68 10.49 -47.84 14.88
C ILE A 68 10.80 -48.65 16.15
N ASP A 69 10.94 -49.97 16.02
CA ASP A 69 11.25 -50.90 17.12
C ASP A 69 12.55 -51.67 16.86
N PHE A 70 13.56 -51.38 17.67
CA PHE A 70 14.84 -52.09 17.66
C PHE A 70 14.87 -53.33 18.57
N GLY A 71 13.73 -53.68 19.17
CA GLY A 71 13.50 -54.90 19.96
C GLY A 71 12.61 -55.94 19.26
N GLY A 72 12.69 -57.20 19.71
CA GLY A 72 11.63 -58.19 19.45
C GLY A 72 11.55 -58.85 18.06
N GLY A 73 12.58 -58.78 17.20
CA GLY A 73 12.60 -59.47 15.90
C GLY A 73 12.87 -60.99 15.96
N ASP A 74 12.63 -61.71 14.85
CA ASP A 74 12.89 -63.16 14.69
C ASP A 74 14.40 -63.58 14.75
N ALA A 75 15.28 -62.66 15.16
CA ALA A 75 16.72 -62.86 15.28
C ALA A 75 17.10 -63.41 16.68
N GLU A 76 18.33 -63.94 16.85
CA GLU A 76 18.79 -64.52 18.14
C GLU A 76 19.04 -63.47 19.25
N GLY A 77 18.79 -62.17 19.02
CA GLY A 77 18.99 -61.07 19.96
C GLY A 77 17.75 -60.18 20.08
N ASP A 78 17.50 -59.69 21.30
CA ASP A 78 16.21 -59.07 21.70
C ASP A 78 16.26 -57.52 21.83
N GLY A 79 17.35 -56.85 21.45
CA GLY A 79 17.47 -55.38 21.56
C GLY A 79 18.90 -54.83 21.49
N LEU A 80 19.04 -53.53 21.78
CA LEU A 80 20.33 -52.82 21.85
C LEU A 80 21.07 -53.14 23.17
N GLY A 81 22.40 -53.19 23.12
CA GLY A 81 23.26 -53.38 24.30
C GLY A 81 23.61 -52.05 24.95
N VAL A 82 23.71 -52.01 26.28
CA VAL A 82 24.08 -50.80 27.04
C VAL A 82 25.51 -50.32 26.74
N ASP A 83 25.77 -49.03 27.00
CA ASP A 83 27.09 -48.39 26.81
C ASP A 83 27.65 -48.57 25.38
N THR A 84 26.77 -48.48 24.39
CA THR A 84 27.10 -48.68 22.97
C THR A 84 26.33 -47.71 22.08
N ALA A 85 27.03 -47.11 21.12
CA ALA A 85 26.45 -46.33 20.03
C ALA A 85 26.15 -47.22 18.80
N TYR A 86 24.97 -47.04 18.23
CA TYR A 86 24.44 -47.76 17.07
C TYR A 86 24.01 -46.80 15.97
N THR A 87 24.20 -47.22 14.72
CA THR A 87 23.67 -46.54 13.52
C THR A 87 22.87 -47.52 12.68
N PHE A 88 21.70 -47.08 12.23
CA PHE A 88 20.79 -47.84 11.36
C PHE A 88 20.45 -47.01 10.12
N ASP A 89 21.22 -47.19 9.04
CA ASP A 89 21.02 -46.48 7.77
C ASP A 89 19.73 -46.92 7.06
N ASP A 90 19.07 -46.02 6.32
CA ASP A 90 17.86 -46.30 5.51
C ASP A 90 16.84 -47.15 6.28
N THR A 91 16.46 -46.61 7.45
CA THR A 91 15.45 -47.19 8.34
C THR A 91 14.05 -46.73 7.93
N LEU A 92 13.89 -45.45 7.60
CA LEU A 92 12.65 -44.83 7.16
C LEU A 92 12.87 -44.07 5.84
N ARG A 93 11.86 -43.95 4.99
CA ARG A 93 11.85 -43.02 3.85
C ARG A 93 10.72 -42.01 3.97
N ILE A 94 11.05 -40.76 3.69
CA ILE A 94 10.11 -39.64 3.70
C ILE A 94 9.89 -39.22 2.25
N ARG A 95 8.64 -39.26 1.77
CA ARG A 95 8.27 -38.89 0.39
C ARG A 95 7.28 -37.72 0.38
N ASN A 96 7.57 -36.69 -0.40
CA ASN A 96 6.63 -35.60 -0.65
C ASN A 96 5.62 -36.00 -1.75
N GLN A 97 4.34 -36.09 -1.41
CA GLN A 97 3.21 -36.35 -2.31
C GLN A 97 2.24 -35.14 -2.41
N GLY A 98 2.66 -33.96 -1.91
CA GLY A 98 1.93 -32.70 -1.96
C GLY A 98 1.96 -32.01 -3.33
N THR A 99 1.70 -30.70 -3.36
CA THR A 99 1.67 -29.87 -4.58
C THR A 99 2.83 -28.90 -4.71
N GLU A 100 3.65 -28.75 -3.67
CA GLU A 100 4.82 -27.85 -3.61
C GLU A 100 5.99 -28.53 -2.87
N SER A 101 7.21 -28.04 -3.09
CA SER A 101 8.41 -28.51 -2.38
C SER A 101 8.34 -28.14 -0.91
N VAL A 102 8.94 -28.96 -0.04
CA VAL A 102 8.93 -28.72 1.41
C VAL A 102 10.27 -29.06 2.03
N PHE A 103 10.69 -28.30 3.02
CA PHE A 103 11.83 -28.61 3.88
C PHE A 103 11.41 -29.58 4.97
N VAL A 104 12.19 -30.64 5.20
CA VAL A 104 11.90 -31.67 6.20
C VAL A 104 12.98 -31.70 7.26
N TRP A 105 12.56 -31.71 8.53
CA TRP A 105 13.44 -31.87 9.68
C TRP A 105 12.79 -32.68 10.79
N THR A 106 13.58 -33.03 11.81
CA THR A 106 13.10 -33.82 12.95
C THR A 106 13.52 -33.24 14.29
N SER A 107 12.69 -33.49 15.30
CA SER A 107 13.02 -33.26 16.71
C SER A 107 12.74 -34.52 17.52
N THR A 108 13.55 -34.78 18.54
CA THR A 108 13.41 -35.94 19.43
C THR A 108 13.18 -35.49 20.87
N GLU A 109 12.27 -36.18 21.55
CA GLU A 109 11.96 -35.94 22.96
C GLU A 109 12.03 -37.26 23.74
N SER A 110 12.84 -37.31 24.79
CA SER A 110 12.92 -38.47 25.69
C SER A 110 13.19 -38.05 27.13
N ASP A 111 12.62 -38.80 28.08
CA ASP A 111 12.96 -38.69 29.50
C ASP A 111 14.29 -39.41 29.84
N ALA A 112 14.82 -40.24 28.93
CA ALA A 112 15.94 -41.12 29.18
C ALA A 112 17.19 -40.82 28.35
N PHE A 113 17.02 -40.28 27.14
CA PHE A 113 18.11 -39.89 26.24
C PHE A 113 18.21 -38.37 26.17
N ASP A 114 19.42 -37.84 26.12
CA ASP A 114 19.65 -36.46 25.69
C ASP A 114 19.49 -36.37 24.15
N GLY A 115 19.20 -35.18 23.61
CA GLY A 115 18.83 -35.01 22.19
C GLY A 115 19.92 -35.41 21.18
N ASP A 116 21.18 -35.43 21.62
CA ASP A 116 22.34 -35.90 20.87
C ASP A 116 22.63 -37.40 21.06
N ASP A 117 21.92 -38.08 21.97
CA ASP A 117 22.03 -39.53 22.17
C ASP A 117 21.02 -40.31 21.33
N VAL A 118 19.96 -39.68 20.80
CA VAL A 118 19.01 -40.31 19.88
C VAL A 118 18.43 -39.32 18.88
N TYR A 119 18.68 -39.55 17.59
CA TYR A 119 18.20 -38.69 16.52
C TYR A 119 18.09 -39.42 15.17
N LEU A 120 17.35 -38.80 14.25
CA LEU A 120 17.27 -39.21 12.85
C LEU A 120 18.31 -38.43 12.04
N TYR A 121 18.86 -39.04 11.00
CA TYR A 121 19.85 -38.39 10.13
C TYR A 121 19.64 -38.73 8.66
N HIS A 122 20.12 -37.85 7.78
CA HIS A 122 20.17 -38.07 6.34
C HIS A 122 21.63 -38.14 5.88
N GLU A 123 22.01 -39.24 5.24
CA GLU A 123 23.36 -39.57 4.70
C GLU A 123 24.53 -39.65 5.70
N ASP A 124 24.63 -38.75 6.69
CA ASP A 124 25.70 -38.68 7.69
C ASP A 124 25.18 -38.92 9.11
N SER A 125 25.60 -40.02 9.74
CA SER A 125 25.20 -40.36 11.10
C SER A 125 25.74 -39.43 12.17
N GLU A 126 26.72 -38.59 11.88
CA GLU A 126 27.25 -37.59 12.83
C GLU A 126 26.48 -36.25 12.75
N ALA A 127 25.56 -36.10 11.79
CA ALA A 127 24.77 -34.90 11.56
C ALA A 127 23.26 -35.18 11.73
N PRO A 128 22.64 -34.73 12.85
CA PRO A 128 21.20 -34.85 13.04
C PRO A 128 20.43 -34.12 11.94
N LEU A 129 19.34 -34.73 11.48
CA LEU A 129 18.33 -34.08 10.65
C LEU A 129 17.46 -33.19 11.55
N SER A 130 18.01 -32.03 11.92
CA SER A 130 17.36 -31.00 12.74
C SER A 130 16.82 -29.88 11.86
N ASP A 131 16.08 -28.95 12.46
CA ASP A 131 15.71 -27.69 11.82
C ASP A 131 16.92 -27.06 11.13
N ALA A 132 18.05 -26.89 11.85
CA ALA A 132 19.29 -26.28 11.33
C ALA A 132 19.97 -27.07 10.19
N ARG A 133 19.42 -28.23 9.82
CA ARG A 133 19.89 -29.07 8.71
C ARG A 133 18.69 -29.62 7.94
N ALA A 134 17.64 -28.82 7.80
CA ALA A 134 16.45 -29.22 7.07
C ALA A 134 16.82 -29.57 5.62
N ILE A 135 16.13 -30.55 5.06
CA ILE A 135 16.38 -31.02 3.70
C ILE A 135 15.17 -30.72 2.85
N GLU A 136 15.36 -29.98 1.77
CA GLU A 136 14.31 -29.77 0.76
C GLU A 136 13.97 -31.11 0.07
N VAL A 137 12.68 -31.43 0.02
CA VAL A 137 12.15 -32.63 -0.64
C VAL A 137 11.13 -32.21 -1.71
N ASP A 138 11.56 -32.27 -2.97
CA ASP A 138 10.74 -31.98 -4.14
C ASP A 138 9.49 -32.87 -4.24
N VAL A 139 8.43 -32.33 -4.85
CA VAL A 139 7.19 -33.06 -5.13
C VAL A 139 7.46 -34.35 -5.92
N GLY A 140 7.05 -35.49 -5.35
CA GLY A 140 7.19 -36.82 -5.92
C GLY A 140 8.55 -37.49 -5.66
N THR A 141 9.45 -36.85 -4.91
CA THR A 141 10.76 -37.40 -4.52
C THR A 141 10.75 -37.96 -3.09
N GLU A 142 11.77 -38.76 -2.75
CA GLU A 142 11.92 -39.36 -1.42
C GLU A 142 13.37 -39.32 -0.94
N ILE A 143 13.55 -39.16 0.38
CA ILE A 143 14.86 -39.20 1.05
C ILE A 143 14.95 -40.39 2.02
N PRO A 144 16.07 -41.15 2.04
CA PRO A 144 16.34 -42.15 3.07
C PRO A 144 16.80 -41.51 4.38
N VAL A 145 16.25 -41.97 5.49
CA VAL A 145 16.54 -41.48 6.84
C VAL A 145 16.99 -42.64 7.72
N GLY A 146 18.13 -42.45 8.38
CA GLY A 146 18.71 -43.38 9.35
C GLY A 146 18.41 -42.99 10.80
N VAL A 147 18.72 -43.88 11.74
CA VAL A 147 18.57 -43.63 13.19
C VAL A 147 19.90 -43.86 13.90
N PHE A 148 20.31 -42.88 14.71
CA PHE A 148 21.43 -42.99 15.64
C PHE A 148 20.90 -43.20 17.06
N VAL A 149 21.55 -44.10 17.83
CA VAL A 149 21.23 -44.33 19.24
C VAL A 149 22.51 -44.59 20.04
N ASP A 150 22.84 -43.73 21.00
CA ASP A 150 23.85 -43.98 22.04
C ASP A 150 23.16 -44.37 23.36
N THR A 151 23.48 -45.56 23.85
CA THR A 151 22.92 -46.12 25.10
C THR A 151 23.83 -45.93 26.31
N THR A 152 24.81 -45.03 26.21
CA THR A 152 25.79 -44.77 27.27
C THR A 152 25.13 -44.26 28.53
N GLY A 153 25.39 -44.94 29.66
CA GLY A 153 24.82 -44.56 30.95
C GLY A 153 23.41 -45.08 31.22
N LEU A 154 22.79 -45.81 30.27
CA LEU A 154 21.47 -46.40 30.44
C LEU A 154 21.51 -47.78 31.12
N GLU A 155 20.48 -48.06 31.91
CA GLU A 155 20.23 -49.41 32.45
C GLU A 155 19.46 -50.26 31.43
N THR A 156 19.46 -51.58 31.63
CA THR A 156 18.72 -52.51 30.75
C THR A 156 17.22 -52.40 31.02
N ASP A 157 16.51 -51.59 30.23
CA ASP A 157 15.05 -51.40 30.28
C ASP A 157 14.49 -51.07 28.87
N ALA A 158 13.17 -50.89 28.76
CA ALA A 158 12.53 -50.33 27.58
C ALA A 158 12.38 -48.81 27.73
N TYR A 159 12.75 -48.07 26.69
CA TYR A 159 12.72 -46.61 26.67
C TYR A 159 11.89 -46.14 25.48
N ASP A 160 10.93 -45.26 25.74
CA ASP A 160 10.12 -44.61 24.71
C ASP A 160 10.78 -43.29 24.31
N VAL A 161 10.89 -43.04 23.00
CA VAL A 161 11.42 -41.80 22.43
C VAL A 161 10.35 -41.24 21.50
N GLY A 162 9.93 -40.00 21.75
CA GLY A 162 9.08 -39.25 20.85
C GLY A 162 9.92 -38.68 19.70
N VAL A 163 9.44 -38.83 18.48
CA VAL A 163 10.05 -38.22 17.29
C VAL A 163 8.96 -37.44 16.57
N THR A 164 9.23 -36.16 16.31
CA THR A 164 8.39 -35.32 15.47
C THR A 164 9.10 -35.11 14.14
N ILE A 165 8.40 -35.42 13.04
CA ILE A 165 8.84 -35.07 11.68
C ILE A 165 8.05 -33.83 11.28
N GLN A 166 8.76 -32.77 10.92
CA GLN A 166 8.21 -31.47 10.57
C GLN A 166 8.46 -31.20 9.09
N ALA A 167 7.52 -30.50 8.44
CA ALA A 167 7.68 -30.05 7.08
C ALA A 167 6.99 -28.70 6.85
N ALA A 168 7.66 -27.79 6.15
CA ALA A 168 7.16 -26.46 5.79
C ALA A 168 7.59 -26.08 4.36
N ALA A 169 6.88 -25.14 3.74
CA ALA A 169 7.24 -24.62 2.42
C ALA A 169 8.57 -23.87 2.46
N ASP A 170 8.77 -23.11 3.54
CA ASP A 170 9.99 -22.34 3.79
C ASP A 170 11.00 -23.16 4.60
N ASP A 171 12.29 -22.91 4.39
CA ASP A 171 13.34 -23.51 5.20
C ASP A 171 13.18 -22.99 6.64
N PRO A 172 13.01 -23.87 7.64
CA PRO A 172 12.90 -23.44 9.04
C PRO A 172 14.13 -22.67 9.55
N ASN A 173 15.24 -22.66 8.80
CA ASN A 173 16.42 -21.86 9.09
C ASN A 173 16.88 -20.99 7.90
N GLY A 174 16.09 -20.83 6.84
CA GLY A 174 16.33 -19.87 5.75
C GLY A 174 17.61 -20.03 4.91
N ASP A 175 18.60 -20.81 5.36
CA ASP A 175 19.94 -20.88 4.77
C ASP A 175 20.19 -22.21 4.03
N ALA A 176 20.47 -22.14 2.74
CA ALA A 176 20.86 -23.30 1.92
C ALA A 176 22.16 -23.98 2.46
N PRO A 177 22.30 -25.32 2.33
CA PRO A 177 23.37 -26.04 3.00
C PRO A 177 24.70 -26.02 2.22
N GLY A 178 25.68 -25.28 2.75
CA GLY A 178 27.09 -25.69 2.92
C GLY A 178 28.04 -25.69 1.71
N GLU A 179 29.14 -24.91 1.80
CA GLU A 179 30.50 -25.45 1.91
C GLU A 179 31.53 -24.35 2.30
N GLY A 180 31.90 -24.35 3.59
CA GLY A 180 33.28 -24.21 4.11
C GLY A 180 34.20 -23.08 3.61
N GLY A 181 34.46 -22.12 4.50
CA GLY A 181 35.68 -21.32 4.46
C GLY A 181 35.77 -20.27 5.56
N ASP A 182 36.40 -20.64 6.68
CA ASP A 182 36.84 -19.80 7.82
C ASP A 182 36.85 -18.25 7.61
N GLY A 183 35.73 -17.60 7.94
CA GLY A 183 35.58 -16.20 8.29
C GLY A 183 34.66 -16.12 9.52
N GLU A 184 34.88 -15.19 10.44
CA GLU A 184 33.98 -15.02 11.59
C GLU A 184 32.64 -14.43 11.07
N GLU A 185 31.67 -15.28 10.75
CA GLU A 185 30.31 -14.85 10.36
C GLU A 185 29.51 -14.43 11.60
N GLY A 186 28.87 -13.26 11.48
CA GLY A 186 27.97 -12.70 12.49
C GLY A 186 26.76 -13.62 12.74
N GLU A 187 26.22 -13.56 13.96
CA GLU A 187 24.95 -14.21 14.28
C GLU A 187 23.86 -13.68 13.32
N PRO A 188 22.95 -14.53 12.79
CA PRO A 188 21.88 -14.05 11.91
C PRO A 188 20.99 -13.05 12.65
N VAL A 189 20.61 -11.98 11.96
CA VAL A 189 19.71 -10.94 12.49
C VAL A 189 18.35 -11.55 12.75
N SER A 190 17.97 -11.72 14.01
CA SER A 190 16.74 -12.42 14.39
C SER A 190 15.45 -11.64 14.10
N ASP A 191 15.57 -10.35 13.80
CA ASP A 191 14.49 -9.39 13.55
C ASP A 191 15.09 -8.19 12.79
N PRO A 192 15.19 -8.23 11.45
CA PRO A 192 15.73 -7.11 10.68
C PRO A 192 14.70 -5.97 10.56
N ILE A 193 15.17 -4.76 10.28
CA ILE A 193 14.31 -3.66 9.84
C ILE A 193 13.49 -4.10 8.61
N PRO A 194 12.24 -3.63 8.45
CA PRO A 194 11.33 -4.17 7.43
C PRO A 194 11.74 -3.80 6.00
N ALA A 195 11.95 -2.51 5.76
CA ALA A 195 12.37 -1.90 4.51
C ALA A 195 12.91 -0.50 4.80
N VAL A 196 13.53 0.14 3.82
CA VAL A 196 13.86 1.57 3.84
C VAL A 196 13.14 2.29 2.70
N ALA A 197 12.70 3.52 2.94
CA ALA A 197 12.19 4.42 1.90
C ALA A 197 13.34 5.26 1.34
N LEU A 198 13.33 5.49 0.03
CA LEU A 198 14.40 6.12 -0.72
C LEU A 198 13.85 7.34 -1.46
N ASP A 199 13.52 8.40 -0.73
CA ASP A 199 13.04 9.64 -1.34
C ASP A 199 14.17 10.34 -2.12
N SER A 200 13.90 10.62 -3.40
CA SER A 200 14.75 11.45 -4.26
C SER A 200 16.21 10.97 -4.27
N VAL A 201 16.40 9.66 -4.47
CA VAL A 201 17.71 9.01 -4.44
C VAL A 201 18.35 8.91 -5.82
N SER A 202 19.68 9.04 -5.85
CA SER A 202 20.55 8.59 -6.93
C SER A 202 21.00 7.14 -6.71
N SER A 203 21.73 6.59 -7.68
CA SER A 203 22.48 5.34 -7.55
C SER A 203 23.97 5.57 -7.30
N LEU A 204 24.69 4.51 -6.94
CA LEU A 204 26.15 4.55 -6.74
C LEU A 204 26.90 3.94 -7.93
N LEU A 205 28.09 4.44 -8.24
CA LEU A 205 28.99 3.93 -9.28
C LEU A 205 30.30 3.43 -8.67
N ASP A 206 31.11 2.71 -9.44
CA ASP A 206 32.46 2.33 -9.04
C ASP A 206 33.43 3.52 -9.16
N ALA A 207 34.65 3.36 -8.64
CA ALA A 207 35.70 4.39 -8.72
C ALA A 207 36.14 4.80 -10.14
N ASN A 208 35.64 4.15 -11.19
CA ASN A 208 35.84 4.51 -12.59
C ASN A 208 34.61 5.16 -13.24
N GLU A 209 33.56 5.47 -12.46
CA GLU A 209 32.27 5.99 -12.94
C GLU A 209 31.55 4.97 -13.86
N GLU A 210 31.73 3.67 -13.61
CA GLU A 210 30.99 2.56 -14.23
C GLU A 210 30.02 1.93 -13.20
N PRO A 211 28.98 1.16 -13.61
CA PRO A 211 28.09 0.49 -12.66
C PRO A 211 28.85 -0.30 -11.59
N LEU A 212 28.54 -0.03 -10.31
CA LEU A 212 29.10 -0.69 -9.14
C LEU A 212 28.49 -2.08 -8.99
N THR A 213 29.30 -3.11 -9.23
CA THR A 213 28.92 -4.53 -9.10
C THR A 213 29.79 -5.27 -8.09
N ASP A 214 30.49 -4.55 -7.21
CA ASP A 214 31.28 -5.16 -6.13
C ASP A 214 30.43 -5.17 -4.87
N ASP A 215 29.74 -6.28 -4.65
CA ASP A 215 28.79 -6.43 -3.54
C ASP A 215 29.46 -6.30 -2.17
N SER A 216 30.79 -6.47 -2.08
CA SER A 216 31.54 -6.36 -0.81
C SER A 216 31.64 -4.95 -0.25
N VAL A 217 31.18 -3.94 -1.00
CA VAL A 217 31.08 -2.55 -0.52
C VAL A 217 29.64 -2.05 -0.47
N VAL A 218 28.64 -2.84 -0.87
CA VAL A 218 27.23 -2.42 -0.95
C VAL A 218 26.44 -2.98 0.22
N ALA A 219 25.74 -2.12 0.96
CA ALA A 219 24.85 -2.53 2.04
C ALA A 219 23.39 -2.68 1.59
N ILE A 220 22.90 -1.79 0.72
CA ILE A 220 21.51 -1.79 0.26
C ILE A 220 21.46 -1.58 -1.25
N TRP A 221 20.63 -2.38 -1.92
CA TRP A 221 20.23 -2.17 -3.30
C TRP A 221 18.77 -1.74 -3.37
N ALA A 222 18.39 -1.03 -4.44
CA ALA A 222 16.98 -0.91 -4.82
C ALA A 222 16.41 -2.29 -5.21
N GLU A 223 15.08 -2.40 -5.23
CA GLU A 223 14.42 -3.62 -5.69
C GLU A 223 14.69 -3.88 -7.18
N SER A 224 14.61 -5.14 -7.60
CA SER A 224 14.98 -5.56 -8.97
C SER A 224 14.14 -4.94 -10.09
N THR A 225 13.01 -4.31 -9.73
CA THR A 225 12.09 -3.57 -10.59
C THR A 225 12.52 -2.12 -10.83
N ALA A 226 13.43 -1.61 -10.00
CA ALA A 226 13.90 -0.24 -10.08
C ALA A 226 14.73 0.03 -11.35
N TYR A 227 14.73 1.28 -11.78
CA TYR A 227 15.45 1.74 -12.97
C TYR A 227 15.98 3.17 -12.80
N ASN A 228 17.02 3.53 -13.56
CA ASN A 228 17.60 4.88 -13.55
C ASN A 228 16.88 5.79 -14.57
N GLY A 229 16.72 7.07 -14.21
CA GLY A 229 16.35 8.17 -15.09
C GLY A 229 17.36 9.31 -15.04
N ASP A 230 17.40 10.10 -16.11
CA ASP A 230 18.20 11.33 -16.28
C ASP A 230 17.20 12.49 -16.42
N GLU A 231 16.84 13.10 -15.28
CA GLU A 231 15.77 14.10 -15.18
C GLU A 231 16.18 15.46 -15.73
N ASP A 232 17.45 15.84 -15.53
CA ASP A 232 17.92 17.15 -15.99
C ASP A 232 18.29 17.16 -17.50
N GLY A 233 18.43 15.96 -18.09
CA GLY A 233 18.65 15.72 -19.51
C GLY A 233 20.01 16.21 -20.01
N ASN A 234 20.98 16.38 -19.10
CA ASN A 234 22.30 16.87 -19.42
C ASN A 234 23.21 15.72 -19.95
N GLY A 235 22.88 14.46 -19.61
CA GLY A 235 23.47 13.24 -20.16
C GLY A 235 24.76 12.77 -19.49
N ASP A 236 24.95 13.07 -18.21
CA ASP A 236 26.01 12.54 -17.34
C ASP A 236 25.54 11.42 -16.39
N ALA A 237 24.24 11.13 -16.32
CA ALA A 237 23.69 9.92 -15.72
C ALA A 237 24.27 8.63 -16.34
N VAL A 238 24.57 7.64 -15.50
CA VAL A 238 24.99 6.29 -15.92
C VAL A 238 23.89 5.27 -15.65
N ASP A 239 23.27 4.74 -16.71
CA ASP A 239 22.24 3.70 -16.59
C ASP A 239 22.81 2.34 -16.15
N TYR A 240 22.15 1.70 -15.18
CA TYR A 240 22.37 0.29 -14.89
C TYR A 240 21.75 -0.63 -15.94
N PRO A 241 22.47 -1.66 -16.42
CA PRO A 241 21.88 -2.63 -17.35
C PRO A 241 20.78 -3.45 -16.67
N GLY A 242 19.64 -3.64 -17.34
CA GLY A 242 18.52 -4.42 -16.79
C GLY A 242 18.92 -5.81 -16.26
N GLY A 243 18.44 -6.12 -15.05
CA GLY A 243 18.80 -7.32 -14.28
C GLY A 243 20.12 -7.21 -13.50
N THR A 244 20.65 -5.99 -13.35
CA THR A 244 21.75 -5.66 -12.45
C THR A 244 21.15 -4.86 -11.30
N ASP A 245 21.43 -5.25 -10.06
CA ASP A 245 20.91 -4.55 -8.89
C ASP A 245 21.54 -3.15 -8.78
N ILE A 246 20.72 -2.17 -8.40
CA ILE A 246 21.13 -0.75 -8.32
C ILE A 246 21.52 -0.45 -6.87
N PRO A 247 22.80 -0.21 -6.56
CA PRO A 247 23.26 0.09 -5.20
C PRO A 247 22.89 1.52 -4.79
N VAL A 248 22.34 1.65 -3.59
CA VAL A 248 21.87 2.93 -2.99
C VAL A 248 22.55 3.24 -1.66
N VAL A 249 23.18 2.25 -1.02
CA VAL A 249 24.04 2.46 0.15
C VAL A 249 25.32 1.65 0.03
N ALA A 250 26.48 2.30 0.21
CA ALA A 250 27.79 1.66 0.18
C ALA A 250 28.69 2.08 1.34
N LEU A 251 29.60 1.19 1.75
CA LEU A 251 30.59 1.42 2.81
C LEU A 251 32.01 1.14 2.29
N ASP A 252 32.92 2.10 2.49
CA ASP A 252 34.35 1.92 2.29
C ASP A 252 35.12 2.34 3.55
N GLY A 253 35.42 1.35 4.40
CA GLY A 253 36.07 1.57 5.68
C GLY A 253 35.17 2.36 6.65
N THR A 254 35.55 3.59 6.97
CA THR A 254 34.78 4.48 7.86
C THR A 254 33.98 5.53 7.09
N VAL A 255 33.82 5.37 5.78
CA VAL A 255 33.02 6.27 4.94
C VAL A 255 31.78 5.54 4.45
N VAL A 256 30.63 6.15 4.67
CA VAL A 256 29.30 5.64 4.30
C VAL A 256 28.73 6.56 3.23
N GLY A 257 28.46 6.00 2.04
CA GLY A 257 27.72 6.67 0.98
C GLY A 257 26.26 6.28 1.05
N LEU A 258 25.39 7.27 1.19
CA LEU A 258 23.94 7.15 1.28
C LEU A 258 23.36 7.98 0.14
N THR A 259 22.37 7.46 -0.57
CA THR A 259 21.62 8.24 -1.55
C THR A 259 20.30 8.70 -0.95
N GLY A 260 19.89 9.92 -1.32
CA GLY A 260 18.79 10.71 -0.76
C GLY A 260 19.11 11.39 0.58
N PRO A 261 18.21 12.29 1.04
CA PRO A 261 18.22 12.73 2.43
C PRO A 261 18.09 11.56 3.41
N PHE A 262 17.67 10.37 2.94
CA PHE A 262 17.62 9.05 3.59
C PHE A 262 16.81 8.97 4.90
N ALA A 263 16.82 9.99 5.75
CA ALA A 263 16.07 10.05 6.99
C ALA A 263 15.82 11.53 7.36
N ALA A 264 15.29 12.29 6.39
CA ALA A 264 14.72 13.60 6.67
C ALA A 264 13.53 13.46 7.65
N THR A 265 13.18 14.54 8.33
CA THR A 265 12.18 14.52 9.41
C THR A 265 10.77 14.17 8.93
N ASP A 266 10.50 14.32 7.65
CA ASP A 266 9.25 13.93 6.98
C ASP A 266 9.23 12.47 6.49
N THR A 267 10.30 11.69 6.68
CA THR A 267 10.29 10.25 6.41
C THR A 267 9.28 9.53 7.33
N ASP A 268 8.48 8.61 6.78
CA ASP A 268 7.57 7.76 7.57
C ASP A 268 8.32 6.66 8.32
N PHE A 269 8.96 7.06 9.42
CA PHE A 269 9.65 6.16 10.36
C PHE A 269 8.72 5.10 10.99
N GLY A 270 7.39 5.25 10.88
CA GLY A 270 6.44 4.23 11.34
C GLY A 270 6.32 3.04 10.39
N ALA A 271 6.51 3.27 9.09
CA ALA A 271 6.45 2.27 8.04
C ALA A 271 7.83 1.70 7.68
N TYR A 272 8.89 2.51 7.80
CA TYR A 272 10.24 2.19 7.33
C TYR A 272 11.29 2.30 8.42
N GLY A 273 12.37 1.53 8.28
CA GLY A 273 13.44 1.44 9.28
C GLY A 273 14.65 2.33 9.03
N ASN A 274 14.47 3.50 8.40
CA ASN A 274 15.56 4.37 7.95
C ASN A 274 16.40 4.88 9.12
N GLU A 275 15.76 5.31 10.22
CA GLU A 275 16.43 5.78 11.42
C GLU A 275 17.09 4.63 12.19
N GLU A 276 16.49 3.44 12.23
CA GLU A 276 17.11 2.27 12.85
C GLU A 276 18.37 1.85 12.10
N PHE A 277 18.30 1.82 10.76
CA PHE A 277 19.47 1.57 9.91
C PHE A 277 20.59 2.56 10.22
N LEU A 278 20.31 3.87 10.16
CA LEU A 278 21.33 4.88 10.44
C LEU A 278 21.91 4.68 11.84
N HIS A 279 21.07 4.47 12.86
CA HIS A 279 21.55 4.28 14.22
C HIS A 279 22.37 2.99 14.38
N ASN A 280 22.04 1.89 13.67
CA ASN A 280 22.89 0.70 13.60
C ASN A 280 24.28 1.05 13.00
N VAL A 281 24.33 1.83 11.93
CA VAL A 281 25.59 2.29 11.31
C VAL A 281 26.38 3.19 12.28
N TYR A 282 25.71 4.11 12.99
CA TYR A 282 26.34 4.93 14.01
C TYR A 282 26.91 4.11 15.15
N ASP A 283 26.20 3.09 15.64
CA ASP A 283 26.71 2.22 16.72
C ASP A 283 27.92 1.41 16.26
N GLU A 284 27.88 0.86 15.05
CA GLU A 284 28.94 0.01 14.51
C GLU A 284 30.21 0.81 14.21
N LEU A 285 30.09 1.94 13.52
CA LEU A 285 31.25 2.70 13.04
C LEU A 285 31.72 3.76 14.03
N VAL A 286 30.80 4.42 14.74
CA VAL A 286 31.10 5.58 15.60
C VAL A 286 31.12 5.19 17.08
N GLY A 287 30.11 4.45 17.52
CA GLY A 287 29.88 3.97 18.89
C GLY A 287 29.51 5.04 19.94
N SER A 288 30.15 6.22 19.94
CA SER A 288 29.75 7.39 20.74
C SER A 288 30.61 8.61 20.41
N GLY A 289 30.05 9.82 20.54
CA GLY A 289 30.83 11.05 20.43
C GLY A 289 30.03 12.20 19.83
N THR A 290 30.75 13.23 19.36
CA THR A 290 30.15 14.35 18.66
C THR A 290 30.02 14.03 17.17
N VAL A 291 28.81 14.15 16.64
CA VAL A 291 28.50 14.12 15.21
C VAL A 291 28.37 15.57 14.75
N LEU A 292 29.16 15.95 13.73
CA LEU A 292 29.09 17.27 13.13
C LEU A 292 28.32 17.21 11.81
N HIS A 293 27.24 17.96 11.72
CA HIS A 293 26.50 18.15 10.47
C HIS A 293 27.01 19.40 9.77
N ASP A 294 27.53 19.25 8.56
CA ASP A 294 28.05 20.37 7.79
C ASP A 294 26.92 21.27 7.28
N GLU A 295 26.96 22.54 7.64
CA GLU A 295 26.12 23.63 7.12
C GLU A 295 27.00 24.74 6.51
N GLY A 296 28.28 24.44 6.25
CA GLY A 296 29.28 25.38 5.73
C GLY A 296 29.29 25.52 4.21
N HIS A 297 28.68 24.58 3.49
CA HIS A 297 28.80 24.43 2.03
C HIS A 297 27.46 24.47 1.30
N GLY A 298 26.49 25.21 1.85
CA GLY A 298 25.23 25.51 1.15
C GLY A 298 24.17 24.41 1.24
N GLN A 299 24.26 23.52 2.24
CA GLN A 299 23.31 22.45 2.46
C GLN A 299 21.86 22.93 2.55
N TYR A 300 20.98 22.24 1.82
CA TYR A 300 19.53 22.39 1.95
C TYR A 300 18.99 21.64 3.16
N TYR A 301 19.38 20.38 3.31
CA TYR A 301 19.08 19.57 4.50
C TYR A 301 19.99 20.00 5.65
N THR A 302 19.40 20.65 6.64
CA THR A 302 20.16 21.17 7.80
C THR A 302 19.85 20.36 9.05
N ARG A 303 20.60 20.58 10.15
CA ARG A 303 20.24 19.99 11.45
C ARG A 303 19.04 20.69 12.09
N SER A 304 18.78 21.94 11.71
CA SER A 304 17.67 22.73 12.24
C SER A 304 16.40 22.54 11.42
N SER A 305 15.22 22.67 12.04
CA SER A 305 13.94 22.57 11.33
C SER A 305 13.88 23.40 10.05
N ASN A 306 13.51 22.75 8.95
CA ASN A 306 13.31 23.27 7.60
C ASN A 306 12.04 22.70 6.95
N GLY A 307 10.97 22.53 7.75
CA GLY A 307 9.67 22.15 7.21
C GLY A 307 9.53 20.69 6.77
N GLY A 308 10.36 19.77 7.30
CA GLY A 308 10.39 18.36 6.92
C GLY A 308 11.75 17.97 6.36
N ASP A 309 12.29 18.84 5.49
CA ASP A 309 13.58 18.74 4.81
C ASP A 309 14.80 18.98 5.73
N ASP A 310 14.85 18.33 6.88
CA ASP A 310 15.90 18.51 7.87
C ASP A 310 16.15 17.24 8.70
N PHE A 311 17.34 17.15 9.28
CA PHE A 311 17.77 16.03 10.11
C PHE A 311 17.49 16.28 11.59
N GLN A 312 16.48 17.10 11.94
CA GLN A 312 16.21 17.39 13.34
C GLN A 312 15.78 16.14 14.10
N ALA A 313 14.82 15.38 13.56
CA ALA A 313 14.26 14.20 14.23
C ALA A 313 15.33 13.12 14.48
N VAL A 314 16.08 12.74 13.44
CA VAL A 314 17.17 11.75 13.57
C VAL A 314 18.30 12.26 14.45
N GLY A 315 18.63 13.56 14.36
CA GLY A 315 19.61 14.17 15.25
C GLY A 315 19.19 14.07 16.72
N ASP A 316 17.93 14.36 17.04
CA ASP A 316 17.36 14.23 18.38
C ASP A 316 17.32 12.76 18.84
N TYR A 317 16.95 11.83 17.95
CA TYR A 317 16.97 10.38 18.18
C TYR A 317 18.36 9.85 18.54
N LEU A 318 19.40 10.27 17.82
CA LEU A 318 20.79 9.91 18.11
C LEU A 318 21.28 10.54 19.42
N GLU A 319 20.87 11.76 19.75
CA GLU A 319 21.20 12.37 21.04
C GLU A 319 20.61 11.58 22.22
N ASP A 320 19.40 11.05 22.09
CA ASP A 320 18.81 10.14 23.06
C ASP A 320 19.56 8.81 23.15
N GLY A 321 20.13 8.34 22.02
CA GLY A 321 21.10 7.24 21.95
C GLY A 321 22.45 7.54 22.62
N GLY A 322 22.72 8.79 23.01
CA GLY A 322 23.91 9.21 23.74
C GLY A 322 24.99 9.88 22.90
N TYR A 323 24.68 10.24 21.65
CA TYR A 323 25.52 11.08 20.80
C TYR A 323 25.36 12.57 21.17
N THR A 324 26.19 13.42 20.58
CA THR A 324 26.01 14.88 20.60
C THR A 324 25.98 15.32 19.15
N TYR A 325 24.85 15.85 18.69
CA TYR A 325 24.63 16.10 17.26
C TYR A 325 24.56 17.61 17.02
N GLU A 326 25.62 18.18 16.45
CA GLU A 326 25.78 19.63 16.32
C GLU A 326 26.02 20.05 14.87
N ALA A 327 25.47 21.19 14.45
CA ALA A 327 25.82 21.80 13.18
C ALA A 327 27.19 22.51 13.26
N THR A 328 27.96 22.45 12.18
CA THR A 328 29.21 23.22 11.99
C THR A 328 29.21 23.96 10.66
N THR A 329 29.94 25.07 10.59
CA THR A 329 30.22 25.78 9.34
C THR A 329 31.73 25.96 9.11
N ASP A 330 32.58 25.25 9.86
CA ASP A 330 34.04 25.38 9.84
C ASP A 330 34.69 24.02 10.14
N LEU A 331 34.54 23.09 9.19
CA LEU A 331 35.06 21.71 9.31
C LEU A 331 36.55 21.70 9.69
N GLU A 332 37.39 22.53 9.06
CA GLU A 332 38.83 22.60 9.37
C GLU A 332 39.12 22.85 10.86
N SER A 333 38.27 23.60 11.55
CA SER A 333 38.47 23.98 12.95
C SER A 333 37.82 23.04 13.95
N ASP A 334 36.75 22.34 13.55
CA ASP A 334 35.88 21.62 14.49
C ASP A 334 36.11 20.08 14.48
N LEU A 335 36.79 19.54 13.47
CA LEU A 335 37.06 18.09 13.34
C LEU A 335 37.87 17.47 14.49
N ASP A 336 38.71 18.24 15.20
CA ASP A 336 39.61 17.75 16.26
C ASP A 336 38.86 17.04 17.42
N ASP A 337 37.59 17.40 17.66
CA ASP A 337 36.75 16.87 18.74
C ASP A 337 35.56 16.01 18.22
N ALA A 338 35.45 15.82 16.89
CA ALA A 338 34.38 15.06 16.26
C ALA A 338 34.67 13.55 16.22
N ALA A 339 33.63 12.74 16.30
CA ALA A 339 33.67 11.30 16.05
C ALA A 339 33.12 10.95 14.66
N ALA A 340 32.15 11.72 14.19
CA ALA A 340 31.60 11.59 12.85
C ALA A 340 31.27 12.95 12.22
N VAL A 341 31.16 12.96 10.90
CA VAL A 341 30.73 14.11 10.11
C VAL A 341 29.63 13.66 9.14
N VAL A 342 28.58 14.47 9.01
CA VAL A 342 27.51 14.30 8.03
C VAL A 342 27.58 15.43 7.03
N ILE A 343 27.64 15.09 5.75
CA ILE A 343 27.62 16.02 4.63
C ILE A 343 26.49 15.60 3.70
N THR A 344 25.46 16.44 3.62
CA THR A 344 24.36 16.33 2.65
C THR A 344 24.64 17.22 1.45
N SER A 345 24.21 16.84 0.24
CA SER A 345 24.28 17.55 -1.05
C SER A 345 24.82 19.00 -0.96
N PRO A 346 26.16 19.18 -1.01
CA PRO A 346 26.80 20.46 -0.77
C PRO A 346 26.86 21.30 -2.05
N SER A 347 26.16 22.43 -2.11
CA SER A 347 26.18 23.33 -3.27
C SER A 347 27.48 24.11 -3.50
N ASP A 348 28.32 24.24 -2.47
CA ASP A 348 29.62 24.91 -2.59
C ASP A 348 30.77 23.89 -2.53
N ALA A 349 31.75 24.04 -3.43
CA ALA A 349 32.94 23.18 -3.45
C ALA A 349 33.84 23.36 -2.21
N PHE A 350 34.46 22.26 -1.79
CA PHE A 350 35.40 22.23 -0.67
C PHE A 350 36.76 22.79 -1.08
N THR A 351 37.45 23.45 -0.16
CA THR A 351 38.82 23.91 -0.40
C THR A 351 39.84 22.77 -0.25
N ASP A 352 41.02 22.91 -0.87
CA ASP A 352 42.16 22.00 -0.64
C ASP A 352 42.48 21.78 0.85
N GLY A 353 42.15 22.75 1.72
CA GLY A 353 42.36 22.67 3.16
C GLY A 353 41.34 21.76 3.85
N GLU A 354 40.07 21.93 3.51
CA GLU A 354 38.95 21.10 4.00
C GLU A 354 39.08 19.65 3.52
N LEU A 355 39.37 19.43 2.24
CA LEU A 355 39.60 18.09 1.68
C LEU A 355 40.75 17.37 2.40
N ALA A 356 41.87 18.05 2.62
CA ALA A 356 42.99 17.49 3.37
C ALA A 356 42.67 17.25 4.86
N ALA A 357 41.77 18.04 5.45
CA ALA A 357 41.31 17.86 6.82
C ALA A 357 40.39 16.64 6.95
N LEU A 358 39.43 16.47 6.02
CA LEU A 358 38.57 15.28 5.93
C LEU A 358 39.39 14.01 5.69
N SER A 359 40.39 14.06 4.79
CA SER A 359 41.33 12.96 4.58
C SER A 359 42.09 12.59 5.86
N SER A 360 42.62 13.58 6.58
CA SER A 360 43.29 13.33 7.86
C SER A 360 42.34 12.80 8.93
N PHE A 361 41.09 13.26 8.95
CA PHE A 361 40.07 12.82 9.89
C PHE A 361 39.73 11.34 9.69
N VAL A 362 39.49 10.92 8.45
CA VAL A 362 39.26 9.50 8.10
C VAL A 362 40.50 8.64 8.40
N ASP A 363 41.71 9.11 8.06
CA ASP A 363 42.98 8.42 8.39
C ASP A 363 43.17 8.21 9.91
N ASP A 364 42.65 9.13 10.73
CA ASP A 364 42.69 9.07 12.19
C ASP A 364 41.52 8.25 12.80
N GLY A 365 40.64 7.70 11.95
CA GLY A 365 39.53 6.81 12.33
C GLY A 365 38.19 7.52 12.52
N GLY A 366 38.06 8.77 12.07
CA GLY A 366 36.79 9.47 12.00
C GLY A 366 35.86 8.86 10.95
N VAL A 367 34.55 8.99 11.18
CA VAL A 367 33.51 8.42 10.32
C VAL A 367 32.85 9.52 9.49
N LEU A 368 32.65 9.28 8.20
CA LEU A 368 32.04 10.24 7.29
C LEU A 368 30.78 9.65 6.67
N PHE A 369 29.67 10.38 6.77
CA PHE A 369 28.40 10.10 6.11
C PHE A 369 28.23 11.10 4.97
N LEU A 370 28.14 10.59 3.76
CA LEU A 370 27.96 11.37 2.54
C LEU A 370 26.58 11.06 1.97
N HIS A 371 25.68 12.04 1.98
CA HIS A 371 24.33 11.93 1.45
C HIS A 371 24.25 12.70 0.13
N ASP A 372 24.04 11.97 -0.95
CA ASP A 372 23.81 12.51 -2.29
C ASP A 372 22.31 12.60 -2.58
N GLN A 373 21.87 13.47 -3.47
CA GLN A 373 20.46 13.60 -3.84
C GLN A 373 20.30 13.30 -5.34
N SER A 374 19.09 12.91 -5.77
CA SER A 374 18.80 12.76 -7.19
C SER A 374 19.00 14.05 -8.00
N ASP A 375 19.17 13.86 -9.31
CA ASP A 375 19.36 14.90 -10.33
C ASP A 375 18.10 15.75 -10.61
N HIS A 376 17.01 15.57 -9.85
CA HIS A 376 15.79 16.36 -9.99
C HIS A 376 16.07 17.87 -9.85
N ASN A 377 15.86 18.63 -10.93
CA ASN A 377 16.20 20.05 -11.06
C ASN A 377 17.72 20.41 -10.89
N ASN A 378 18.64 19.44 -11.03
CA ASN A 378 20.10 19.60 -10.90
C ASN A 378 20.52 20.07 -9.48
N PHE A 379 19.91 19.49 -8.44
CA PHE A 379 20.23 19.75 -7.02
C PHE A 379 21.05 18.64 -6.36
N ASP A 380 21.39 17.61 -7.12
CA ASP A 380 22.24 16.47 -6.78
C ASP A 380 23.59 16.91 -6.18
N GLU A 381 24.20 17.95 -6.78
CA GLU A 381 25.53 18.46 -6.42
C GLU A 381 26.62 17.36 -6.40
N THR A 382 26.39 16.28 -7.17
CA THR A 382 27.16 15.02 -7.22
C THR A 382 28.66 15.27 -7.36
N THR A 383 29.02 16.30 -8.13
CA THR A 383 30.41 16.70 -8.38
C THR A 383 31.18 17.03 -7.09
N ASN A 384 30.56 17.73 -6.14
CA ASN A 384 31.25 18.15 -4.91
C ASN A 384 31.47 16.97 -3.96
N LEU A 385 30.52 16.03 -3.89
CA LEU A 385 30.68 14.78 -3.13
C LEU A 385 31.72 13.86 -3.77
N ASN A 386 31.74 13.75 -5.10
CA ASN A 386 32.75 12.98 -5.82
C ASN A 386 34.17 13.56 -5.70
N GLU A 387 34.33 14.87 -5.47
CA GLU A 387 35.63 15.48 -5.13
C GLU A 387 36.15 14.98 -3.76
N ILE A 388 35.26 14.80 -2.78
CA ILE A 388 35.60 14.17 -1.49
C ILE A 388 35.96 12.70 -1.72
N ALA A 389 35.15 11.97 -2.49
CA ALA A 389 35.38 10.56 -2.80
C ALA A 389 36.74 10.32 -3.50
N ASP A 390 37.15 11.24 -4.37
CA ASP A 390 38.45 11.24 -5.03
C ASP A 390 39.61 11.51 -4.08
N GLU A 391 39.51 12.48 -3.16
CA GLU A 391 40.56 12.76 -2.18
C GLU A 391 40.74 11.59 -1.19
N LEU A 392 39.64 10.96 -0.80
CA LEU A 392 39.64 9.79 0.10
C LEU A 392 39.97 8.48 -0.64
N ALA A 393 39.99 8.50 -1.97
CA ALA A 393 40.19 7.34 -2.84
C ALA A 393 39.19 6.19 -2.58
N LEU A 394 37.92 6.55 -2.42
CA LEU A 394 36.83 5.59 -2.19
C LEU A 394 36.61 4.65 -3.39
N SER A 395 36.09 3.47 -3.11
CA SER A 395 35.70 2.44 -4.08
C SER A 395 34.41 2.76 -4.84
N PHE A 396 33.57 3.65 -4.32
CA PHE A 396 32.33 4.09 -4.95
C PHE A 396 32.32 5.59 -5.31
N ARG A 397 31.43 5.98 -6.22
CA ARG A 397 31.09 7.35 -6.62
C ARG A 397 29.58 7.52 -6.57
N PHE A 398 29.12 8.75 -6.51
CA PHE A 398 27.71 9.10 -6.64
C PHE A 398 27.38 9.30 -8.12
N ASN A 399 26.23 8.79 -8.56
CA ASN A 399 25.73 8.93 -9.92
C ASN A 399 24.86 10.19 -10.02
N ASP A 400 24.89 10.85 -11.16
CA ASP A 400 24.04 12.02 -11.43
C ASP A 400 22.75 11.53 -12.10
N ASP A 401 21.93 10.80 -11.34
CA ASP A 401 20.70 10.16 -11.82
C ASP A 401 19.59 10.18 -10.76
N GLN A 402 18.43 9.69 -11.15
CA GLN A 402 17.32 9.39 -10.24
C GLN A 402 16.93 7.92 -10.35
N VAL A 403 16.75 7.24 -9.22
CA VAL A 403 16.22 5.87 -9.18
C VAL A 403 14.71 5.92 -9.02
N TYR A 404 14.02 5.19 -9.89
CA TYR A 404 12.57 5.04 -9.91
C TYR A 404 12.17 3.59 -9.68
N ASP A 405 10.99 3.35 -9.11
CA ASP A 405 10.37 2.02 -9.05
C ASP A 405 8.84 2.13 -9.08
N ASP A 406 8.21 1.60 -10.12
CA ASP A 406 6.75 1.67 -10.31
C ASP A 406 5.98 0.70 -9.38
N GLN A 407 6.66 -0.27 -8.78
CA GLN A 407 6.06 -1.40 -8.05
C GLN A 407 6.33 -1.36 -6.55
N ASN A 408 7.54 -0.98 -6.16
CA ASN A 408 7.98 -0.92 -4.77
C ASN A 408 8.31 0.53 -4.43
N ASN A 409 7.30 1.32 -4.10
CA ASN A 409 7.44 2.73 -3.73
C ASN A 409 6.45 3.16 -2.65
N ASP A 410 6.69 4.32 -2.04
CA ASP A 410 5.81 4.94 -1.06
C ASP A 410 4.88 5.96 -1.72
N GLY A 411 3.90 5.46 -2.47
CA GLY A 411 2.84 6.26 -3.10
C GLY A 411 3.24 6.94 -4.42
N VAL A 412 4.52 7.15 -4.69
CA VAL A 412 5.03 7.78 -5.92
C VAL A 412 6.32 7.11 -6.42
N GLU A 413 6.48 6.94 -7.74
CA GLU A 413 7.58 6.17 -8.36
C GLU A 413 9.00 6.63 -7.99
N PHE A 414 9.16 7.89 -7.59
CA PHE A 414 10.44 8.48 -7.21
C PHE A 414 10.80 8.38 -5.72
N VAL A 415 9.96 7.69 -4.94
CA VAL A 415 10.26 7.27 -3.57
C VAL A 415 10.30 5.74 -3.53
N PRO A 416 11.27 5.06 -4.17
CA PRO A 416 11.38 3.61 -4.08
C PRO A 416 11.48 3.13 -2.63
N THR A 417 11.00 1.93 -2.38
CA THR A 417 11.17 1.25 -1.10
C THR A 417 11.91 -0.06 -1.35
N THR A 418 12.77 -0.47 -0.41
CA THR A 418 13.56 -1.68 -0.60
C THR A 418 13.81 -2.42 0.71
N SER A 419 13.76 -3.74 0.59
CA SER A 419 14.21 -4.69 1.62
C SER A 419 15.44 -5.48 1.16
N ASN A 420 16.00 -5.13 0.00
CA ASN A 420 17.14 -5.80 -0.64
C ASN A 420 18.47 -5.44 0.07
N PHE A 421 18.64 -6.02 1.26
CA PHE A 421 19.77 -5.79 2.15
C PHE A 421 20.89 -6.83 1.98
N ASN A 422 22.13 -6.37 2.05
CA ASN A 422 23.30 -7.24 2.10
C ASN A 422 23.53 -7.80 3.51
N LEU A 423 22.66 -8.73 3.91
CA LEU A 423 22.75 -9.39 5.22
C LEU A 423 23.95 -10.33 5.34
N GLU A 424 24.57 -10.73 4.22
CA GLU A 424 25.76 -11.58 4.21
C GLU A 424 27.00 -10.80 4.67
N GLU A 425 27.23 -9.60 4.12
CA GLU A 425 28.40 -8.78 4.44
C GLU A 425 28.16 -7.83 5.62
N TYR A 426 26.92 -7.33 5.80
CA TYR A 426 26.59 -6.29 6.78
C TYR A 426 25.44 -6.63 7.74
N PRO A 427 25.36 -7.85 8.31
CA PRO A 427 24.23 -8.24 9.17
C PRO A 427 24.02 -7.29 10.36
N GLN A 428 25.08 -6.69 10.91
CA GLN A 428 25.00 -5.77 12.04
C GLN A 428 24.28 -4.44 11.74
N LEU A 429 24.08 -4.08 10.47
CA LEU A 429 23.45 -2.80 10.10
C LEU A 429 21.92 -2.85 10.04
N PHE A 430 21.35 -4.06 10.04
CA PHE A 430 19.93 -4.28 9.83
C PHE A 430 19.10 -4.74 11.03
N PRO A 431 19.61 -4.99 12.26
CA PRO A 431 18.73 -5.34 13.36
C PRO A 431 17.69 -4.24 13.65
N ASN A 432 16.45 -4.66 13.84
CA ASN A 432 15.37 -3.80 14.28
C ASN A 432 15.64 -3.30 15.71
N ARG A 433 15.25 -2.06 16.02
CA ARG A 433 15.43 -1.42 17.34
C ARG A 433 14.27 -0.46 17.63
N GLU A 434 14.24 0.09 18.85
CA GLU A 434 13.25 1.12 19.20
C GLU A 434 13.60 2.40 18.42
N GLY A 435 12.86 2.68 17.35
CA GLY A 435 13.02 3.83 16.45
C GLY A 435 12.04 4.99 16.70
N LEU A 436 12.07 6.00 15.84
CA LEU A 436 11.12 7.11 15.81
C LEU A 436 9.71 6.63 15.45
N GLY A 437 9.58 5.51 14.72
CA GLY A 437 8.30 4.82 14.51
C GLY A 437 7.73 4.09 15.74
N SER A 438 8.55 3.85 16.76
CA SER A 438 8.16 3.06 17.93
C SER A 438 7.37 3.85 18.99
N GLU A 439 7.33 5.18 18.88
CA GLU A 439 6.41 6.05 19.64
C GLU A 439 4.97 5.94 19.09
N SER A 440 4.80 5.50 17.84
CA SER A 440 3.52 5.13 17.23
C SER A 440 3.28 3.61 17.30
N LYS A 441 3.02 3.08 18.49
CA LYS A 441 2.44 1.73 18.69
C LYS A 441 0.98 1.64 18.25
N LEU A 442 0.60 2.35 17.20
CA LEU A 442 -0.75 2.39 16.69
C LEU A 442 -0.87 1.37 15.57
N SER A 443 -1.60 0.30 15.84
CA SER A 443 -2.02 -0.67 14.84
C SER A 443 -3.40 -0.25 14.33
N PRO A 444 -3.62 -0.20 13.01
CA PRO A 444 -4.94 0.06 12.43
C PRO A 444 -6.02 -0.94 12.91
N SER A 445 -5.61 -2.16 13.27
CA SER A 445 -6.51 -3.22 13.75
C SER A 445 -6.86 -3.13 15.25
N GLU A 446 -6.23 -2.22 15.99
CA GLU A 446 -6.44 -2.02 17.42
C GLU A 446 -7.28 -0.77 17.71
N GLN A 447 -7.83 -0.71 18.92
CA GLN A 447 -8.57 0.44 19.43
C GLN A 447 -7.87 0.99 20.67
N TYR A 448 -7.89 2.32 20.81
CA TYR A 448 -7.16 3.02 21.86
C TYR A 448 -8.12 3.85 22.70
N GLU A 449 -8.05 3.73 24.03
CA GLU A 449 -8.70 4.70 24.93
C GLU A 449 -7.80 5.95 25.00
N VAL A 450 -8.34 7.09 24.58
CA VAL A 450 -7.62 8.38 24.53
C VAL A 450 -8.45 9.48 25.16
N ASP A 451 -7.79 10.48 25.74
CA ASP A 451 -8.44 11.68 26.28
C ASP A 451 -8.45 12.78 25.22
N VAL A 452 -9.61 13.32 24.85
CA VAL A 452 -9.67 14.50 23.97
C VAL A 452 -9.21 15.72 24.78
N VAL A 453 -8.11 16.33 24.36
CA VAL A 453 -7.47 17.45 25.08
C VAL A 453 -7.71 18.82 24.45
N GLU A 454 -7.98 18.86 23.15
CA GLU A 454 -8.34 20.06 22.40
C GLU A 454 -9.23 19.68 21.22
N VAL A 455 -10.22 20.51 20.90
CA VAL A 455 -11.04 20.39 19.68
C VAL A 455 -10.69 21.58 18.81
N ALA A 456 -10.17 21.32 17.61
CA ALA A 456 -9.75 22.37 16.68
C ALA A 456 -10.97 22.94 15.95
N ASP A 457 -11.80 22.06 15.39
CA ASP A 457 -13.01 22.37 14.64
C ASP A 457 -14.00 21.17 14.67
N GLY A 458 -14.91 21.09 13.69
CA GLY A 458 -15.99 20.10 13.67
C GLY A 458 -15.55 18.68 13.32
N ASP A 459 -14.39 18.52 12.69
CA ASP A 459 -13.86 17.24 12.20
C ASP A 459 -12.40 16.97 12.62
N THR A 460 -11.79 17.87 13.40
CA THR A 460 -10.40 17.72 13.88
C THR A 460 -10.30 17.92 15.39
N ALA A 461 -9.63 16.98 16.08
CA ALA A 461 -9.39 17.03 17.53
C ALA A 461 -8.01 16.48 17.92
N ASP A 462 -7.41 17.04 18.98
CA ASP A 462 -6.20 16.52 19.60
C ASP A 462 -6.54 15.53 20.71
N VAL A 463 -5.90 14.37 20.69
CA VAL A 463 -6.11 13.29 21.65
C VAL A 463 -4.82 12.94 22.39
N GLN A 464 -4.92 12.59 23.67
CA GLN A 464 -3.82 12.17 24.50
C GLN A 464 -3.91 10.68 24.86
N PHE A 465 -2.84 9.95 24.58
CA PHE A 465 -2.68 8.52 24.92
C PHE A 465 -2.26 8.31 26.38
N GLU A 466 -2.33 7.06 26.86
CA GLU A 466 -2.00 6.70 28.26
C GLU A 466 -0.55 7.03 28.66
N ASP A 467 0.39 6.96 27.71
CA ASP A 467 1.79 7.31 27.90
C ASP A 467 2.05 8.82 27.94
N GLY A 468 1.05 9.63 27.58
CA GLY A 468 1.08 11.09 27.58
C GLY A 468 1.32 11.71 26.20
N THR A 469 1.53 10.92 25.15
CA THR A 469 1.66 11.37 23.76
C THR A 469 0.39 12.08 23.31
N VAL A 470 0.52 13.18 22.57
CA VAL A 470 -0.61 13.95 22.02
C VAL A 470 -0.53 13.91 20.51
N GLU A 471 -1.63 13.52 19.87
CA GLU A 471 -1.76 13.37 18.43
C GLU A 471 -3.00 14.13 17.93
N THR A 472 -2.92 14.68 16.73
CA THR A 472 -4.07 15.30 16.06
C THR A 472 -4.78 14.25 15.20
N VAL A 473 -6.10 14.11 15.39
CA VAL A 473 -6.98 13.20 14.66
C VAL A 473 -7.84 14.01 13.69
N ARG A 474 -7.76 13.69 12.39
CA ARG A 474 -8.79 14.02 11.39
C ARG A 474 -9.84 12.91 11.45
N ILE A 475 -11.06 13.30 11.77
CA ILE A 475 -12.16 12.38 11.96
C ILE A 475 -12.65 11.89 10.60
N LEU A 476 -12.64 10.58 10.40
CA LEU A 476 -12.92 9.95 9.11
C LEU A 476 -14.39 10.05 8.68
N GLY A 477 -14.59 10.21 7.36
CA GLY A 477 -15.88 10.18 6.67
C GLY A 477 -16.71 11.45 6.79
N ILE A 478 -16.17 12.52 7.35
CA ILE A 478 -16.87 13.79 7.51
C ILE A 478 -16.01 14.97 7.08
N ASP A 479 -16.68 16.00 6.60
CA ASP A 479 -16.10 17.31 6.36
C ASP A 479 -17.03 18.41 6.89
N THR A 480 -16.47 19.33 7.67
CA THR A 480 -17.22 20.42 8.28
C THR A 480 -16.91 21.76 7.63
N PRO A 481 -17.87 22.69 7.54
CA PRO A 481 -17.61 23.97 6.89
C PRO A 481 -16.43 24.72 7.50
N GLU A 482 -15.68 25.42 6.66
CA GLU A 482 -14.42 26.06 7.02
C GLU A 482 -14.62 27.23 8.00
N THR A 483 -13.84 27.25 9.09
CA THR A 483 -13.95 28.26 10.14
C THR A 483 -13.11 29.51 9.87
N GLY A 484 -13.43 30.61 10.56
CA GLY A 484 -12.57 31.81 10.58
C GLY A 484 -12.46 32.56 9.24
N ASN A 485 -11.23 32.72 8.73
CA ASN A 485 -10.97 33.38 7.43
C ASN A 485 -10.46 32.40 6.38
N THR A 486 -10.59 31.09 6.62
CA THR A 486 -10.22 30.07 5.65
C THR A 486 -11.14 30.17 4.42
N SER A 487 -10.58 29.91 3.25
CA SER A 487 -11.34 29.83 2.00
C SER A 487 -12.17 28.56 2.03
N GLU A 488 -13.43 28.67 1.64
CA GLU A 488 -14.35 27.54 1.53
C GLU A 488 -14.44 27.14 0.06
N ARG A 489 -14.43 25.84 -0.24
CA ARG A 489 -14.67 25.34 -1.60
C ARG A 489 -16.17 25.15 -1.80
N PHE A 490 -16.83 26.21 -2.27
CA PHE A 490 -18.30 26.22 -2.42
C PHE A 490 -18.86 25.13 -3.33
N ALA A 491 -18.05 24.60 -4.25
CA ALA A 491 -18.49 23.56 -5.17
C ALA A 491 -18.91 22.27 -4.44
N GLU A 492 -18.33 21.98 -3.28
CA GLU A 492 -18.56 20.75 -2.50
C GLU A 492 -19.88 20.78 -1.71
N TRP A 493 -20.50 21.95 -1.56
CA TRP A 493 -21.68 22.12 -0.69
C TRP A 493 -22.98 22.11 -1.50
N GLU A 494 -23.60 20.94 -1.61
CA GLU A 494 -24.77 20.72 -2.48
C GLU A 494 -25.93 21.70 -2.20
N GLY A 495 -26.31 22.45 -3.23
CA GLY A 495 -27.38 23.45 -3.18
C GLY A 495 -27.15 24.65 -2.26
N ILE A 496 -25.93 24.89 -1.74
CA ILE A 496 -25.65 26.01 -0.82
C ILE A 496 -24.93 27.16 -1.54
N GLU A 497 -25.66 28.27 -1.73
CA GLU A 497 -25.17 29.47 -2.42
C GLU A 497 -24.74 30.61 -1.46
N ASP A 498 -25.07 30.51 -0.17
CA ASP A 498 -24.81 31.56 0.82
C ASP A 498 -23.59 31.26 1.69
N GLY A 499 -22.43 31.67 1.19
CA GLY A 499 -21.16 31.48 1.89
C GLY A 499 -20.94 32.26 3.17
N GLU A 500 -21.70 33.32 3.43
CA GLU A 500 -21.65 33.97 4.74
C GLU A 500 -22.44 33.13 5.76
N ALA A 501 -23.60 32.59 5.34
CA ALA A 501 -24.39 31.72 6.19
C ALA A 501 -23.74 30.35 6.44
N LEU A 502 -23.01 29.80 5.46
CA LEU A 502 -22.27 28.55 5.64
C LEU A 502 -21.15 28.69 6.69
N ARG A 503 -20.45 29.83 6.70
CA ARG A 503 -19.47 30.14 7.77
C ARG A 503 -20.11 30.26 9.15
N ASP A 504 -21.33 30.78 9.25
CA ASP A 504 -22.06 30.75 10.54
C ASP A 504 -22.40 29.31 10.98
N LYS A 505 -22.49 28.35 10.04
CA LYS A 505 -22.68 26.92 10.33
C LYS A 505 -21.36 26.23 10.71
N ALA A 506 -20.22 26.69 10.21
CA ALA A 506 -18.88 26.25 10.64
C ALA A 506 -18.71 26.38 12.16
N ASP A 507 -18.97 27.58 12.70
CA ASP A 507 -18.92 27.85 14.15
C ASP A 507 -19.86 26.91 14.93
N ALA A 508 -21.02 26.56 14.36
CA ALA A 508 -21.98 25.66 14.99
C ALA A 508 -21.53 24.18 14.96
N ALA A 509 -20.80 23.76 13.93
CA ALA A 509 -20.18 22.44 13.86
C ALA A 509 -19.05 22.30 14.90
N THR A 510 -18.20 23.33 15.03
CA THR A 510 -17.18 23.36 16.09
C THR A 510 -17.79 23.35 17.49
N ASP A 511 -18.84 24.16 17.75
CA ASP A 511 -19.55 24.14 19.04
C ASP A 511 -20.14 22.75 19.33
N TYR A 512 -20.63 22.03 18.32
CA TYR A 512 -21.16 20.67 18.45
C TYR A 512 -20.06 19.66 18.82
N ALA A 513 -18.90 19.73 18.15
CA ALA A 513 -17.72 18.93 18.47
C ALA A 513 -17.24 19.16 19.90
N VAL A 514 -17.12 20.43 20.32
CA VAL A 514 -16.73 20.81 21.68
C VAL A 514 -17.73 20.28 22.71
N ASP A 515 -19.04 20.38 22.45
CA ASP A 515 -20.07 19.92 23.39
C ASP A 515 -20.07 18.40 23.58
N LEU A 516 -19.62 17.62 22.59
CA LEU A 516 -19.56 16.15 22.65
C LEU A 516 -18.20 15.60 23.06
N LEU A 517 -17.09 16.18 22.56
CA LEU A 517 -15.76 15.59 22.66
C LEU A 517 -14.88 16.25 23.73
N ASP A 518 -14.99 17.56 23.98
CA ASP A 518 -14.01 18.29 24.81
C ASP A 518 -13.90 17.73 26.23
N GLY A 519 -12.72 17.20 26.56
CA GLY A 519 -12.42 16.61 27.86
C GLY A 519 -13.06 15.25 28.14
N GLU A 520 -13.68 14.61 27.15
CA GLU A 520 -14.16 13.24 27.24
C GLU A 520 -13.03 12.24 26.94
N THR A 521 -13.12 11.06 27.57
CA THR A 521 -12.27 9.91 27.22
C THR A 521 -13.03 9.11 26.15
N VAL A 522 -12.47 8.99 24.96
CA VAL A 522 -13.10 8.33 23.80
C VAL A 522 -12.33 7.07 23.40
N THR A 523 -12.97 6.20 22.63
CA THR A 523 -12.29 5.12 21.93
C THR A 523 -11.94 5.59 20.53
N LEU A 524 -10.66 5.63 20.21
CA LEU A 524 -10.11 5.87 18.87
C LEU A 524 -9.94 4.53 18.15
N SER A 525 -10.48 4.43 16.93
CA SER A 525 -10.27 3.30 16.02
C SER A 525 -9.92 3.80 14.62
N PHE A 526 -9.36 2.93 13.79
CA PHE A 526 -8.97 3.21 12.41
C PHE A 526 -9.82 2.39 11.43
N ASP A 527 -9.80 2.78 10.16
CA ASP A 527 -10.40 2.03 9.06
C ASP A 527 -9.26 1.39 8.24
N GLU A 528 -9.38 0.12 7.85
CA GLU A 528 -8.33 -0.60 7.12
C GLU A 528 -8.22 -0.18 5.64
N ASN A 529 -9.27 0.43 5.09
CA ASN A 529 -9.25 1.00 3.73
C ASN A 529 -8.60 2.39 3.70
N GLU A 530 -8.40 3.00 4.87
CA GLU A 530 -7.75 4.30 5.02
C GLU A 530 -6.34 4.13 5.60
N GLY A 531 -5.42 5.02 5.24
CA GLY A 531 -4.10 5.04 5.86
C GLY A 531 -4.16 5.36 7.35
N LEU A 532 -3.13 5.02 8.12
CA LEU A 532 -3.06 5.40 9.55
C LEU A 532 -3.01 6.93 9.71
N ARG A 533 -2.31 7.60 8.77
CA ARG A 533 -2.15 9.04 8.72
C ARG A 533 -2.47 9.55 7.32
N GLY A 534 -3.00 10.77 7.25
CA GLY A 534 -3.18 11.47 5.98
C GLY A 534 -1.96 12.34 5.62
N ASN A 535 -2.01 12.97 4.44
CA ASN A 535 -0.92 13.76 3.83
C ASN A 535 -0.35 14.91 4.69
N TYR A 536 -0.99 15.25 5.82
CA TYR A 536 -0.55 16.27 6.77
C TYR A 536 -0.01 15.69 8.08
N GLY A 537 0.27 14.39 8.12
CA GLY A 537 0.76 13.67 9.30
C GLY A 537 -0.27 13.48 10.43
N ARG A 538 -1.54 13.90 10.24
CA ARG A 538 -2.63 13.69 11.20
C ARG A 538 -3.09 12.24 11.19
N LEU A 539 -3.44 11.69 12.34
CA LEU A 539 -4.10 10.39 12.43
C LEU A 539 -5.46 10.44 11.73
N LEU A 540 -5.80 9.40 10.97
CA LEU A 540 -7.11 9.23 10.34
C LEU A 540 -7.95 8.29 11.21
N GLY A 541 -8.92 8.82 11.96
CA GLY A 541 -9.57 8.04 13.01
C GLY A 541 -11.06 8.24 13.17
N VAL A 542 -11.71 7.27 13.80
CA VAL A 542 -13.10 7.34 14.25
C VAL A 542 -13.12 7.43 15.77
N LEU A 543 -13.96 8.32 16.30
CA LEU A 543 -14.09 8.55 17.74
C LEU A 543 -15.45 8.05 18.25
N ASP A 544 -15.42 7.06 19.15
CA ASP A 544 -16.59 6.51 19.83
C ASP A 544 -16.65 7.01 21.28
N LEU A 545 -17.77 7.64 21.66
CA LEU A 545 -18.00 8.16 23.02
C LEU A 545 -18.32 7.03 24.02
N PRO A 546 -18.13 7.24 25.34
CA PRO A 546 -18.39 6.25 26.38
C PRO A 546 -19.83 5.70 26.45
N ASP A 547 -20.81 6.43 25.92
CA ASP A 547 -22.20 5.99 25.87
C ASP A 547 -22.56 5.16 24.63
N GLY A 548 -21.57 4.95 23.75
CA GLY A 548 -21.70 4.20 22.50
C GLY A 548 -22.12 5.06 21.31
N THR A 549 -22.15 6.39 21.45
CA THR A 549 -22.36 7.31 20.32
C THR A 549 -21.09 7.36 19.48
N ARG A 550 -21.21 7.08 18.18
CA ARG A 550 -20.15 7.27 17.21
C ARG A 550 -20.20 8.71 16.68
N TYR A 551 -19.08 9.44 16.75
CA TYR A 551 -19.10 10.89 16.51
C TYR A 551 -19.38 11.27 15.05
N ASN A 552 -18.75 10.61 14.07
CA ASN A 552 -18.96 10.92 12.65
C ASN A 552 -20.42 10.64 12.20
N GLU A 553 -21.04 9.57 12.69
CA GLU A 553 -22.48 9.33 12.51
C GLU A 553 -23.32 10.46 13.13
N ALA A 554 -23.03 10.83 14.38
CA ALA A 554 -23.83 11.81 15.12
C ALA A 554 -23.76 13.24 14.53
N VAL A 555 -22.61 13.65 13.99
CA VAL A 555 -22.46 14.97 13.37
C VAL A 555 -23.20 15.05 12.03
N LEU A 556 -23.25 13.97 11.26
CA LEU A 556 -24.04 13.87 10.02
C LEU A 556 -25.54 13.82 10.33
N GLU A 557 -25.97 13.00 11.29
CA GLU A 557 -27.37 12.88 11.70
C GLU A 557 -28.00 14.23 12.09
N ASP A 558 -27.25 15.08 12.77
CA ASP A 558 -27.71 16.41 13.18
C ASP A 558 -27.41 17.52 12.14
N GLY A 559 -26.76 17.16 11.02
CA GLY A 559 -26.53 18.02 9.86
C GLY A 559 -25.43 19.06 10.04
N HIS A 560 -24.38 18.72 10.79
CA HIS A 560 -23.25 19.60 11.07
C HIS A 560 -22.04 19.37 10.14
N ALA A 561 -22.06 18.30 9.35
CA ALA A 561 -21.05 17.95 8.35
C ALA A 561 -21.71 17.49 7.04
N ARG A 562 -20.94 17.47 5.96
CA ARG A 562 -21.17 16.63 4.76
C ARG A 562 -20.36 15.33 4.91
N VAL A 563 -20.70 14.30 4.15
CA VAL A 563 -19.78 13.16 3.97
C VAL A 563 -18.57 13.62 3.16
N TYR A 564 -17.41 13.11 3.57
CA TYR A 564 -16.20 13.16 2.77
C TYR A 564 -16.12 11.84 2.00
N ASP A 565 -16.26 11.89 0.68
CA ASP A 565 -16.52 10.73 -0.18
C ASP A 565 -15.23 9.93 -0.46
N SER A 566 -14.66 9.35 0.60
CA SER A 566 -13.43 8.54 0.57
C SER A 566 -13.71 7.03 0.43
N GLY A 567 -12.65 6.21 0.41
CA GLY A 567 -12.72 4.73 0.36
C GLY A 567 -13.18 4.05 1.66
N LEU A 568 -13.64 4.81 2.65
CA LEU A 568 -14.04 4.36 3.98
C LEU A 568 -15.04 3.19 3.93
N GLU A 569 -14.87 2.16 4.78
CA GLU A 569 -15.80 1.02 4.84
C GLU A 569 -17.24 1.46 5.16
N ALA A 570 -17.38 2.45 6.06
CA ALA A 570 -18.67 2.98 6.49
C ALA A 570 -19.23 4.09 5.58
N HIS A 571 -18.62 4.37 4.43
CA HIS A 571 -19.00 5.49 3.55
C HIS A 571 -20.50 5.52 3.24
N ASP A 572 -21.04 4.42 2.71
CA ASP A 572 -22.44 4.36 2.27
C ASP A 572 -23.45 4.46 3.44
N GLU A 573 -23.04 4.02 4.65
CA GLU A 573 -23.79 4.23 5.89
C GLU A 573 -23.88 5.72 6.24
N LEU A 574 -22.74 6.42 6.20
CA LEU A 574 -22.64 7.85 6.52
C LEU A 574 -23.42 8.69 5.51
N ARG A 575 -23.35 8.33 4.22
CA ARG A 575 -24.06 9.02 3.14
C ARG A 575 -25.57 8.96 3.33
N ASP A 576 -26.12 7.84 3.80
CA ASP A 576 -27.54 7.73 4.13
C ASP A 576 -27.96 8.64 5.30
N LEU A 577 -27.08 8.85 6.29
CA LEU A 577 -27.32 9.79 7.39
C LEU A 577 -27.36 11.24 6.89
N GLU A 578 -26.42 11.61 6.02
CA GLU A 578 -26.40 12.92 5.37
C GLU A 578 -27.68 13.16 4.57
N ALA A 579 -28.09 12.19 3.75
CA ALA A 579 -29.31 12.27 2.95
C ALA A 579 -30.55 12.52 3.80
N ASP A 580 -30.66 11.83 4.93
CA ASP A 580 -31.74 12.00 5.91
C ASP A 580 -31.69 13.36 6.60
N ALA A 581 -30.49 13.88 6.88
CA ALA A 581 -30.29 15.21 7.45
C ALA A 581 -30.64 16.32 6.44
N ARG A 582 -30.24 16.15 5.18
CA ARG A 582 -30.55 17.03 4.04
C ARG A 582 -32.04 17.07 3.76
N ALA A 583 -32.69 15.91 3.64
CA ALA A 583 -34.14 15.81 3.44
C ALA A 583 -34.96 16.39 4.61
N ALA A 584 -34.41 16.37 5.83
CA ALA A 584 -35.02 16.96 7.01
C ALA A 584 -34.69 18.45 7.21
N GLY A 585 -33.75 19.01 6.44
CA GLY A 585 -33.25 20.38 6.59
C GLY A 585 -32.64 20.61 7.97
N ARG A 586 -31.79 19.69 8.44
CA ARG A 586 -31.09 19.80 9.74
C ARG A 586 -29.78 20.57 9.60
N GLY A 587 -29.37 21.27 10.65
CA GLY A 587 -28.07 21.93 10.69
C GLY A 587 -27.78 22.82 9.48
N LEU A 588 -26.67 22.59 8.78
CA LEU A 588 -26.25 23.33 7.58
C LEU A 588 -27.22 23.15 6.40
N TRP A 589 -27.91 22.02 6.32
CA TRP A 589 -28.87 21.72 5.26
C TRP A 589 -30.14 22.59 5.28
N GLU A 590 -30.33 23.43 6.31
CA GLU A 590 -31.31 24.52 6.25
C GLU A 590 -31.02 25.54 5.13
N LEU A 591 -29.78 25.58 4.64
CA LEU A 591 -29.30 26.48 3.59
C LEU A 591 -29.41 25.88 2.18
N SER A 592 -29.53 24.55 2.07
CA SER A 592 -29.48 23.83 0.80
C SER A 592 -30.80 23.95 0.03
N ASP A 593 -30.72 24.35 -1.24
CA ASP A 593 -31.81 24.38 -2.21
C ASP A 593 -31.28 24.08 -3.63
N PRO A 594 -30.96 22.81 -3.96
CA PRO A 594 -30.37 22.45 -5.26
C PRO A 594 -31.24 22.88 -6.45
N ALA A 595 -32.57 22.82 -6.31
CA ALA A 595 -33.52 23.28 -7.33
C ALA A 595 -33.48 24.81 -7.57
N ALA A 596 -32.81 25.57 -6.72
CA ALA A 596 -32.58 27.00 -6.89
C ALA A 596 -31.16 27.35 -7.37
N THR A 597 -30.28 26.35 -7.54
CA THR A 597 -28.94 26.52 -8.08
C THR A 597 -29.02 27.09 -9.51
N PRO A 598 -28.30 28.19 -9.82
CA PRO A 598 -28.28 28.74 -11.17
C PRO A 598 -27.62 27.78 -12.16
N GLU A 599 -28.18 27.69 -13.36
CA GLU A 599 -27.55 27.05 -14.50
C GLU A 599 -26.19 27.71 -14.82
N ILE A 600 -25.14 26.90 -14.91
CA ILE A 600 -23.77 27.29 -15.28
C ILE A 600 -23.26 26.36 -16.38
N GLY A 601 -22.28 26.80 -17.17
CA GLY A 601 -21.55 25.92 -18.10
C GLY A 601 -22.33 25.25 -19.25
N ASP A 602 -23.62 25.54 -19.43
CA ASP A 602 -24.48 24.83 -20.40
C ASP A 602 -24.52 25.48 -21.79
N GLU A 603 -23.34 25.71 -22.38
CA GLU A 603 -23.22 26.21 -23.75
C GLU A 603 -22.96 25.06 -24.74
N PRO A 604 -23.24 25.22 -26.05
CA PRO A 604 -22.90 24.21 -27.05
C PRO A 604 -21.40 23.84 -27.05
N VAL A 605 -21.10 22.57 -27.21
CA VAL A 605 -19.73 22.02 -27.15
C VAL A 605 -18.96 22.40 -28.42
N GLU A 606 -18.01 23.33 -28.29
CA GLU A 606 -17.15 23.76 -29.41
C GLU A 606 -15.82 22.99 -29.48
N ALA A 607 -15.32 22.53 -28.32
CA ALA A 607 -14.09 21.77 -28.17
C ALA A 607 -14.16 20.89 -26.91
N LEU A 608 -13.32 19.85 -26.87
CA LEU A 608 -13.07 19.00 -25.71
C LEU A 608 -11.55 18.89 -25.48
N PHE A 609 -11.14 18.66 -24.24
CA PHE A 609 -9.80 18.19 -23.87
C PHE A 609 -9.93 16.78 -23.29
N PHE A 610 -8.85 16.01 -23.22
CA PHE A 610 -8.86 14.68 -22.60
C PHE A 610 -7.57 14.51 -21.80
N PRO A 611 -7.62 14.36 -20.46
CA PRO A 611 -6.44 14.07 -19.66
C PRO A 611 -5.92 12.66 -19.92
N GLU A 612 -4.62 12.55 -20.16
CA GLU A 612 -3.85 11.31 -20.36
C GLU A 612 -4.59 10.19 -21.08
N PRO A 613 -5.12 10.41 -22.30
CA PRO A 613 -6.17 9.53 -22.76
C PRO A 613 -5.67 8.20 -23.28
N VAL A 614 -6.47 7.16 -23.08
CA VAL A 614 -6.31 5.86 -23.72
C VAL A 614 -7.26 5.73 -24.92
N GLU A 615 -6.79 5.14 -26.01
CA GLU A 615 -7.63 4.88 -27.19
C GLU A 615 -8.75 3.90 -26.85
N VAL A 616 -9.98 4.24 -27.23
CA VAL A 616 -11.17 3.39 -27.04
C VAL A 616 -11.51 2.59 -28.30
N THR A 617 -12.32 1.55 -28.13
CA THR A 617 -12.84 0.71 -29.22
C THR A 617 -14.36 0.74 -29.22
N GLY A 618 -14.96 0.59 -30.41
CA GLY A 618 -16.41 0.60 -30.59
C GLY A 618 -16.82 0.89 -32.03
N ASN A 619 -18.09 0.64 -32.36
CA ASN A 619 -18.63 0.93 -33.68
C ASN A 619 -19.05 2.40 -33.84
N ASP A 620 -19.67 2.96 -32.80
CA ASP A 620 -20.17 4.33 -32.76
C ASP A 620 -19.18 5.21 -31.99
N VAL A 621 -18.39 6.00 -32.71
CA VAL A 621 -17.28 6.82 -32.16
C VAL A 621 -17.56 8.30 -32.40
N PRO A 622 -18.24 8.99 -31.47
CA PRO A 622 -18.60 10.41 -31.62
C PRO A 622 -17.40 11.36 -31.58
N VAL A 623 -16.35 11.02 -30.82
CA VAL A 623 -15.19 11.90 -30.60
C VAL A 623 -13.90 11.15 -30.93
N ARG A 624 -13.03 11.83 -31.67
CA ARG A 624 -11.68 11.38 -31.99
C ARG A 624 -10.68 12.47 -31.62
N SER A 625 -9.42 12.10 -31.46
CA SER A 625 -8.32 13.06 -31.47
C SER A 625 -8.26 13.79 -32.83
N GLU A 626 -7.51 14.88 -32.91
CA GLU A 626 -7.23 15.56 -34.19
C GLU A 626 -6.45 14.67 -35.18
N SER A 627 -5.71 13.67 -34.66
CA SER A 627 -4.98 12.68 -35.47
C SER A 627 -5.84 11.47 -35.90
N GLY A 628 -6.98 11.26 -35.25
CA GLY A 628 -8.05 10.34 -35.67
C GLY A 628 -8.25 9.12 -34.77
N GLU A 629 -7.47 8.97 -33.71
CA GLU A 629 -7.65 7.96 -32.65
C GLU A 629 -9.02 8.16 -31.96
N PRO A 630 -9.85 7.12 -31.78
CA PRO A 630 -11.06 7.17 -30.95
C PRO A 630 -10.78 7.60 -29.50
N LEU A 631 -11.59 8.54 -28.98
CA LEU A 631 -11.51 9.00 -27.60
C LEU A 631 -12.81 8.72 -26.80
N VAL A 632 -13.95 8.62 -27.49
CA VAL A 632 -15.23 8.23 -26.89
C VAL A 632 -15.93 7.25 -27.83
N ALA A 633 -16.48 6.18 -27.26
CA ALA A 633 -17.30 5.22 -27.99
C ALA A 633 -18.58 4.87 -27.22
N LEU A 634 -19.66 4.64 -27.95
CA LEU A 634 -20.99 4.41 -27.40
C LEU A 634 -21.55 3.07 -27.85
N ASP A 635 -22.25 2.40 -26.95
CA ASP A 635 -23.13 1.26 -27.23
C ASP A 635 -24.50 1.52 -26.58
N ALA A 636 -25.33 2.27 -27.30
CA ALA A 636 -26.67 2.61 -26.85
C ALA A 636 -27.64 1.41 -26.85
N ASP A 637 -27.28 0.26 -27.43
CA ASP A 637 -28.09 -0.97 -27.29
C ASP A 637 -27.82 -1.66 -25.95
N ALA A 638 -26.62 -1.48 -25.38
CA ALA A 638 -26.23 -1.96 -24.04
C ALA A 638 -26.34 -0.88 -22.94
N ASN A 639 -26.67 0.36 -23.29
CA ASN A 639 -26.65 1.53 -22.40
C ASN A 639 -25.27 1.84 -21.81
N VAL A 640 -24.20 1.60 -22.58
CA VAL A 640 -22.80 1.77 -22.15
C VAL A 640 -22.09 2.85 -22.97
N ALA A 641 -21.25 3.65 -22.31
CA ALA A 641 -20.28 4.51 -22.96
C ALA A 641 -18.89 4.29 -22.35
N VAL A 642 -17.85 4.35 -23.19
CA VAL A 642 -16.44 4.38 -22.74
C VAL A 642 -15.83 5.72 -23.11
N VAL A 643 -15.18 6.36 -22.15
CA VAL A 643 -14.49 7.64 -22.31
C VAL A 643 -13.03 7.42 -21.97
N GLY A 644 -12.16 7.72 -22.92
CA GLY A 644 -10.73 7.49 -22.78
C GLY A 644 -10.00 8.54 -21.95
N GLY A 645 -10.63 9.23 -20.98
CA GLY A 645 -9.95 10.12 -20.04
C GLY A 645 -10.90 10.80 -19.03
N PRO A 646 -10.42 11.23 -17.85
CA PRO A 646 -11.23 11.85 -16.78
C PRO A 646 -11.60 13.32 -17.07
N LEU A 647 -12.55 13.54 -17.98
CA LEU A 647 -12.91 14.86 -18.53
C LEU A 647 -13.37 15.93 -17.51
N VAL A 648 -13.90 15.51 -16.37
CA VAL A 648 -14.62 16.37 -15.42
C VAL A 648 -13.91 16.47 -14.07
N GLU A 649 -12.64 16.09 -14.04
CA GLU A 649 -11.78 16.21 -12.86
C GLU A 649 -11.54 17.69 -12.50
N GLU A 650 -11.73 18.01 -11.22
CA GLU A 650 -11.68 19.38 -10.72
C GLU A 650 -10.28 20.01 -10.74
N ASN A 651 -9.21 19.21 -10.76
CA ASN A 651 -7.84 19.70 -10.84
C ASN A 651 -7.57 20.54 -12.10
N PHE A 652 -8.42 20.41 -13.13
CA PHE A 652 -8.34 21.26 -14.32
C PHE A 652 -9.05 22.61 -14.17
N GLU A 653 -9.84 22.80 -13.12
CA GLU A 653 -10.57 24.04 -12.88
C GLU A 653 -9.65 25.15 -12.41
N SER A 654 -9.88 26.36 -12.92
CA SER A 654 -9.02 27.51 -12.59
C SER A 654 -9.14 27.95 -11.13
N ASP A 655 -10.29 27.67 -10.50
CA ASP A 655 -10.52 27.94 -9.08
C ASP A 655 -9.74 26.96 -8.17
N GLU A 656 -9.37 25.77 -8.69
CA GLU A 656 -8.50 24.79 -8.04
C GLU A 656 -7.01 24.98 -8.37
N GLY A 657 -6.67 26.01 -9.16
CA GLY A 657 -5.30 26.29 -9.59
C GLY A 657 -4.89 25.59 -10.89
N GLY A 658 -5.83 24.89 -11.54
CA GLY A 658 -5.66 24.25 -12.84
C GLY A 658 -5.59 25.23 -14.03
N PRO A 659 -5.35 24.70 -15.25
CA PRO A 659 -5.29 25.47 -16.49
C PRO A 659 -6.59 26.21 -16.85
N GLY A 660 -7.72 25.77 -16.30
CA GLY A 660 -9.06 26.30 -16.56
C GLY A 660 -9.70 25.70 -17.80
N ILE A 661 -10.95 25.25 -17.65
CA ILE A 661 -11.64 24.46 -18.69
C ILE A 661 -12.91 25.10 -19.26
N ASP A 662 -13.19 26.36 -18.91
CA ASP A 662 -14.35 27.15 -19.36
C ASP A 662 -14.62 27.12 -20.88
N GLU A 663 -13.59 26.95 -21.72
CA GLU A 663 -13.73 26.91 -23.18
C GLU A 663 -14.08 25.52 -23.74
N PHE A 664 -13.97 24.47 -22.91
CA PHE A 664 -14.28 23.10 -23.26
C PHE A 664 -15.65 22.73 -22.72
N GLY A 665 -16.54 22.25 -23.59
CA GLY A 665 -17.92 21.90 -23.21
C GLY A 665 -18.01 20.54 -22.54
N VAL A 666 -17.12 20.21 -21.58
CA VAL A 666 -17.02 18.87 -20.99
C VAL A 666 -18.26 18.48 -20.19
N TYR A 667 -18.84 19.39 -19.41
CA TYR A 667 -20.04 19.13 -18.61
C TYR A 667 -21.30 18.84 -19.45
N PRO A 668 -21.69 19.71 -20.40
CA PRO A 668 -22.81 19.38 -21.30
C PRO A 668 -22.52 18.16 -22.17
N PHE A 669 -21.27 17.95 -22.59
CA PHE A 669 -20.91 16.75 -23.36
C PHE A 669 -21.13 15.46 -22.57
N LEU A 670 -20.58 15.35 -21.36
CA LEU A 670 -20.70 14.14 -20.54
C LEU A 670 -22.18 13.87 -20.19
N THR A 671 -22.94 14.92 -19.87
CA THR A 671 -24.38 14.82 -19.57
C THR A 671 -25.19 14.38 -20.78
N ASN A 672 -24.88 14.91 -21.98
CA ASN A 672 -25.52 14.43 -23.22
C ASN A 672 -25.14 12.98 -23.55
N VAL A 673 -23.91 12.54 -23.23
CA VAL A 673 -23.49 11.13 -23.42
C VAL A 673 -24.32 10.21 -22.53
N ILE A 674 -24.52 10.57 -21.26
CA ILE A 674 -25.41 9.88 -20.31
C ILE A 674 -26.82 9.73 -20.92
N ASP A 675 -27.42 10.82 -21.38
CA ASP A 675 -28.78 10.83 -21.96
C ASP A 675 -28.86 10.15 -23.35
N ALA A 676 -27.73 9.97 -24.04
CA ALA A 676 -27.68 9.29 -25.34
C ALA A 676 -27.63 7.77 -25.22
N VAL A 677 -27.02 7.24 -24.16
CA VAL A 677 -26.94 5.79 -23.91
C VAL A 677 -27.98 5.32 -22.90
N GLY A 678 -28.42 6.17 -21.96
CA GLY A 678 -29.45 5.85 -20.97
C GLY A 678 -30.82 6.45 -21.29
N SER A 679 -31.82 6.07 -20.49
CA SER A 679 -33.16 6.69 -20.52
C SER A 679 -33.78 6.93 -19.15
N ALA A 680 -33.03 6.57 -18.10
CA ALA A 680 -33.39 6.77 -16.71
C ALA A 680 -33.27 8.24 -16.28
N THR A 681 -33.91 8.56 -15.16
CA THR A 681 -33.87 9.87 -14.48
C THR A 681 -33.35 9.65 -13.05
N GLY A 682 -33.07 10.72 -12.31
CA GLY A 682 -32.48 10.64 -10.97
C GLY A 682 -31.02 11.10 -10.95
N PRO A 683 -30.28 10.83 -9.86
CA PRO A 683 -28.91 11.30 -9.69
C PRO A 683 -27.94 10.57 -10.63
N VAL A 684 -26.80 11.20 -10.89
CA VAL A 684 -25.59 10.56 -11.40
C VAL A 684 -24.86 9.97 -10.20
N LEU A 685 -24.56 8.67 -10.23
CA LEU A 685 -23.72 8.04 -9.21
C LEU A 685 -22.27 8.01 -9.68
N VAL A 686 -21.34 8.32 -8.80
CA VAL A 686 -19.88 8.19 -9.03
C VAL A 686 -19.35 7.14 -8.07
N GLU A 687 -18.75 6.09 -8.60
CA GLU A 687 -18.21 5.02 -7.77
C GLU A 687 -16.83 5.41 -7.21
N GLY A 688 -16.72 5.55 -5.89
CA GLY A 688 -15.49 5.95 -5.20
C GLY A 688 -14.71 4.79 -4.58
N GLY A 689 -15.33 3.60 -4.53
CA GLY A 689 -14.74 2.39 -3.99
C GLY A 689 -13.70 1.77 -4.92
N HIS A 690 -13.27 0.55 -4.57
CA HIS A 690 -12.29 -0.21 -5.35
C HIS A 690 -10.96 0.55 -5.61
N GLY A 691 -10.55 1.40 -4.67
CA GLY A 691 -9.31 2.19 -4.71
C GLY A 691 -9.31 3.31 -5.75
N GLN A 692 -10.49 3.87 -6.08
CA GLN A 692 -10.59 5.02 -6.98
C GLN A 692 -10.42 6.35 -6.25
N PHE A 693 -10.83 6.44 -4.99
CA PHE A 693 -10.57 7.63 -4.18
C PHE A 693 -9.06 7.92 -4.03
N GLY A 694 -8.66 9.17 -4.24
CA GLY A 694 -7.28 9.63 -4.08
C GLY A 694 -6.30 9.15 -5.17
N ALA A 695 -6.79 8.48 -6.21
CA ALA A 695 -5.97 8.08 -7.34
C ALA A 695 -6.01 9.14 -8.43
N ASP A 696 -4.84 9.68 -8.81
CA ASP A 696 -4.65 10.73 -9.84
C ASP A 696 -5.23 10.38 -11.23
N TYR A 697 -5.63 9.13 -11.43
CA TYR A 697 -6.14 8.57 -12.68
C TYR A 697 -7.62 8.19 -12.64
N ALA A 698 -8.30 8.40 -11.52
CA ALA A 698 -9.70 8.05 -11.31
C ALA A 698 -10.55 9.30 -11.06
N LEU A 699 -11.86 9.08 -10.92
CA LEU A 699 -12.81 10.12 -10.54
C LEU A 699 -13.57 9.60 -9.34
N SER A 700 -13.45 10.28 -8.21
CA SER A 700 -14.36 10.16 -7.07
C SER A 700 -15.38 11.31 -7.08
N ALA A 701 -16.34 11.29 -6.15
CA ALA A 701 -17.27 12.41 -6.00
C ALA A 701 -16.54 13.69 -5.51
N GLU A 702 -15.47 13.55 -4.72
CA GLU A 702 -14.61 14.68 -4.33
C GLU A 702 -13.92 15.30 -5.56
N ASP A 703 -13.57 14.49 -6.58
CA ASP A 703 -12.87 14.97 -7.78
C ASP A 703 -13.79 15.67 -8.80
N VAL A 704 -15.11 15.69 -8.57
CA VAL A 704 -16.10 16.18 -9.55
C VAL A 704 -17.09 17.19 -8.96
N ALA A 705 -16.71 17.88 -7.89
CA ALA A 705 -17.56 18.87 -7.22
C ALA A 705 -18.10 19.96 -8.18
N HIS A 706 -17.28 20.43 -9.14
CA HIS A 706 -17.71 21.41 -10.14
C HIS A 706 -18.73 20.84 -11.15
N TYR A 707 -18.62 19.56 -11.49
CA TYR A 707 -19.63 18.87 -12.30
C TYR A 707 -20.94 18.68 -11.53
N MET A 708 -20.89 18.39 -10.23
CA MET A 708 -22.08 18.42 -9.36
C MET A 708 -22.78 19.77 -9.43
N ARG A 709 -22.05 20.89 -9.28
CA ARG A 709 -22.63 22.24 -9.40
C ARG A 709 -23.28 22.49 -10.77
N TYR A 710 -22.68 21.98 -11.85
CA TYR A 710 -23.28 22.03 -13.18
C TYR A 710 -24.62 21.27 -13.22
N LEU A 711 -24.66 20.04 -12.70
CA LEU A 711 -25.83 19.15 -12.69
C LEU A 711 -26.99 19.71 -11.88
N GLU A 712 -26.74 20.32 -10.72
CA GLU A 712 -27.78 20.95 -9.91
C GLU A 712 -28.53 22.05 -10.67
N GLY A 713 -27.83 22.77 -11.56
CA GLY A 713 -28.43 23.80 -12.41
C GLY A 713 -29.29 23.24 -13.55
N GLN A 714 -29.23 21.93 -13.83
CA GLN A 714 -29.94 21.29 -14.94
C GLN A 714 -31.31 20.76 -14.52
N ALA A 715 -32.38 21.18 -15.20
CA ALA A 715 -33.75 20.74 -14.91
C ALA A 715 -34.44 20.15 -16.17
N PRO A 716 -34.02 18.96 -16.63
CA PRO A 716 -34.60 18.34 -17.83
C PRO A 716 -36.01 17.78 -17.56
N GLY A 717 -36.90 17.93 -18.55
CA GLY A 717 -38.22 17.29 -18.53
C GLY A 717 -39.11 17.72 -17.35
N ASP A 718 -39.35 16.78 -16.44
CA ASP A 718 -40.18 16.96 -15.23
C ASP A 718 -39.33 16.97 -13.93
N GLU A 719 -37.99 16.91 -14.02
CA GLU A 719 -37.06 16.98 -12.89
C GLU A 719 -36.83 18.43 -12.45
N GLU A 720 -36.63 18.65 -11.14
CA GLU A 720 -36.34 19.99 -10.61
C GLU A 720 -34.84 20.35 -10.67
N PHE A 721 -33.97 19.34 -10.60
CA PHE A 721 -32.51 19.41 -10.75
C PHE A 721 -31.97 17.99 -11.05
N ILE A 722 -30.69 17.86 -11.39
CA ILE A 722 -29.96 16.57 -11.38
C ILE A 722 -29.01 16.57 -10.18
N GLY A 723 -29.08 15.52 -9.35
CA GLY A 723 -28.12 15.32 -8.26
C GLY A 723 -26.89 14.52 -8.70
N LEU A 724 -25.83 14.60 -7.90
CA LEU A 724 -24.67 13.71 -7.96
C LEU A 724 -24.49 13.09 -6.57
N GLU A 725 -24.24 11.78 -6.51
CA GLU A 725 -24.02 11.08 -5.23
C GLU A 725 -22.84 10.09 -5.39
N ALA A 726 -22.06 9.93 -4.33
CA ALA A 726 -21.04 8.89 -4.25
C ALA A 726 -21.65 7.51 -3.92
N VAL A 727 -20.96 6.45 -4.33
CA VAL A 727 -21.26 5.06 -3.94
C VAL A 727 -19.96 4.26 -3.85
N ASN A 728 -19.78 3.46 -2.79
CA ASN A 728 -18.62 2.57 -2.67
C ASN A 728 -18.98 1.09 -2.86
N ASP A 729 -20.19 0.67 -2.50
CA ASP A 729 -20.70 -0.69 -2.74
C ASP A 729 -21.99 -0.65 -3.57
N VAL A 730 -21.85 -0.93 -4.87
CA VAL A 730 -22.97 -0.95 -5.83
C VAL A 730 -23.96 -2.12 -5.64
N THR A 731 -23.74 -2.99 -4.64
CA THR A 731 -24.60 -4.14 -4.32
C THR A 731 -25.32 -4.05 -2.99
N SER A 732 -24.89 -3.17 -2.09
CA SER A 732 -25.34 -3.16 -0.70
C SER A 732 -26.45 -2.15 -0.42
N ASP A 733 -27.10 -2.37 0.72
CA ASP A 733 -27.96 -1.45 1.46
C ASP A 733 -27.27 -1.42 2.82
N PRO A 734 -26.60 -0.32 3.16
CA PRO A 734 -26.91 1.08 2.81
C PRO A 734 -26.20 1.62 1.56
N GLY A 735 -26.58 2.83 1.13
CA GLY A 735 -26.05 3.51 -0.06
C GLY A 735 -27.13 3.84 -1.11
N PRO A 736 -26.80 4.62 -2.15
CA PRO A 736 -27.77 4.95 -3.19
C PRO A 736 -28.09 3.71 -4.05
N ASP A 737 -29.37 3.37 -4.12
CA ASP A 737 -29.84 2.27 -4.97
C ASP A 737 -29.55 2.56 -6.46
N LEU A 738 -28.94 1.60 -7.16
CA LEU A 738 -28.98 1.58 -8.62
C LEU A 738 -30.42 1.32 -9.13
N LEU A 739 -31.15 0.44 -8.44
CA LEU A 739 -32.48 -0.02 -8.82
C LEU A 739 -33.46 0.03 -7.63
N GLU A 740 -34.55 0.79 -7.76
CA GLU A 740 -35.67 0.74 -6.82
C GLU A 740 -36.82 -0.09 -7.42
N ASN A 741 -37.17 -1.21 -6.78
CA ASN A 741 -38.23 -2.12 -7.26
C ASN A 741 -38.05 -2.63 -8.70
N GLY A 742 -36.81 -2.69 -9.19
CA GLY A 742 -36.46 -3.14 -10.55
C GLY A 742 -36.63 -2.09 -11.64
N GLU A 743 -36.82 -0.82 -11.27
CA GLU A 743 -36.70 0.33 -12.16
C GLU A 743 -35.44 1.12 -11.75
N PRO A 744 -34.76 1.82 -12.68
CA PRO A 744 -33.59 2.64 -12.34
C PRO A 744 -33.93 3.70 -11.30
N ALA A 745 -33.13 3.76 -10.23
CA ALA A 745 -33.19 4.80 -9.21
C ALA A 745 -32.18 5.93 -9.46
N ALA A 746 -31.12 5.64 -10.22
CA ALA A 746 -30.17 6.60 -10.76
C ALA A 746 -30.31 6.74 -12.28
N ARG A 747 -29.84 7.87 -12.83
CA ARG A 747 -29.75 8.04 -14.30
C ARG A 747 -28.51 7.38 -14.88
N ALA A 748 -27.41 7.41 -14.12
CA ALA A 748 -26.11 6.94 -14.56
C ALA A 748 -25.28 6.42 -13.40
N LEU A 749 -24.37 5.50 -13.72
CA LEU A 749 -23.22 5.13 -12.92
C LEU A 749 -21.96 5.50 -13.70
N VAL A 750 -21.14 6.38 -13.14
CA VAL A 750 -19.80 6.70 -13.61
C VAL A 750 -18.82 5.85 -12.82
N LEU A 751 -18.07 5.04 -13.54
CA LEU A 751 -17.09 4.13 -12.98
C LEU A 751 -15.75 4.41 -13.66
N SER A 752 -14.81 4.96 -12.90
CA SER A 752 -13.43 5.07 -13.34
C SER A 752 -12.73 3.72 -13.17
N ARG A 753 -11.53 3.62 -13.71
CA ARG A 753 -10.79 2.37 -13.69
C ARG A 753 -10.50 1.95 -12.24
N PRO A 754 -11.00 0.79 -11.78
CA PRO A 754 -10.78 0.34 -10.42
C PRO A 754 -9.37 -0.24 -10.25
N THR A 755 -8.87 -0.29 -9.02
CA THR A 755 -7.59 -0.94 -8.68
C THR A 755 -7.75 -2.43 -8.35
N THR A 756 -8.99 -2.88 -8.20
CA THR A 756 -9.35 -4.27 -7.94
C THR A 756 -10.51 -4.70 -8.82
N GLU A 757 -10.61 -6.00 -9.14
CA GLU A 757 -11.71 -6.51 -9.94
C GLU A 757 -13.03 -6.44 -9.16
N LEU A 758 -14.06 -5.81 -9.75
CA LEU A 758 -15.43 -5.89 -9.27
C LEU A 758 -15.86 -7.35 -9.09
N THR A 759 -16.54 -7.66 -7.99
CA THR A 759 -17.11 -8.99 -7.76
C THR A 759 -18.21 -9.32 -8.77
N ALA A 760 -18.49 -10.61 -8.94
CA ALA A 760 -19.58 -11.06 -9.80
C ALA A 760 -20.97 -10.57 -9.36
N ALA A 761 -21.14 -10.16 -8.09
CA ALA A 761 -22.39 -9.57 -7.61
C ALA A 761 -22.53 -8.12 -8.07
N GLU A 762 -21.46 -7.34 -7.95
CA GLU A 762 -21.40 -5.94 -8.40
C GLU A 762 -21.60 -5.85 -9.90
N ARG A 763 -20.88 -6.66 -10.67
CA ARG A 763 -21.09 -6.72 -12.13
C ARG A 763 -22.52 -7.08 -12.50
N SER A 764 -23.15 -8.01 -11.77
CA SER A 764 -24.56 -8.36 -12.00
C SER A 764 -25.50 -7.20 -11.67
N ALA A 765 -25.22 -6.42 -10.62
CA ALA A 765 -26.03 -5.25 -10.26
C ALA A 765 -25.90 -4.14 -11.32
N ILE A 766 -24.69 -3.88 -11.81
CA ILE A 766 -24.41 -2.93 -12.89
C ILE A 766 -25.09 -3.38 -14.19
N SER A 767 -25.01 -4.66 -14.57
CA SER A 767 -25.70 -5.19 -15.74
C SER A 767 -27.22 -5.09 -15.61
N ASP A 768 -27.80 -5.42 -14.44
CA ASP A 768 -29.24 -5.28 -14.20
C ASP A 768 -29.69 -3.80 -14.28
N PHE A 769 -28.85 -2.88 -13.81
CA PHE A 769 -29.07 -1.42 -13.92
C PHE A 769 -29.07 -0.95 -15.37
N ALA A 770 -28.06 -1.36 -16.15
CA ALA A 770 -27.98 -1.09 -17.58
C ALA A 770 -29.22 -1.63 -18.30
N ASP A 771 -29.59 -2.89 -18.08
CA ASP A 771 -30.78 -3.53 -18.68
C ASP A 771 -32.11 -2.81 -18.36
N ALA A 772 -32.18 -2.16 -17.19
CA ALA A 772 -33.34 -1.39 -16.75
C ALA A 772 -33.42 0.01 -17.39
N GLY A 773 -32.37 0.46 -18.07
CA GLY A 773 -32.31 1.74 -18.78
C GLY A 773 -31.39 2.79 -18.13
N GLY A 774 -30.62 2.42 -17.11
CA GLY A 774 -29.56 3.24 -16.55
C GLY A 774 -28.34 3.32 -17.49
N ALA A 775 -27.66 4.47 -17.52
CA ALA A 775 -26.42 4.63 -18.28
C ALA A 775 -25.21 4.13 -17.47
N VAL A 776 -24.34 3.33 -18.07
CA VAL A 776 -23.05 2.96 -17.48
C VAL A 776 -21.93 3.67 -18.26
N LEU A 777 -21.24 4.58 -17.59
CA LEU A 777 -20.09 5.30 -18.15
C LEU A 777 -18.81 4.75 -17.55
N LEU A 778 -17.96 4.18 -18.39
CA LEU A 778 -16.65 3.69 -17.98
C LEU A 778 -15.59 4.72 -18.40
N ILE A 779 -14.74 5.12 -17.46
CA ILE A 779 -13.67 6.09 -17.70
C ILE A 779 -12.33 5.36 -17.60
N GLY A 780 -11.52 5.45 -18.65
CA GLY A 780 -10.19 4.84 -18.72
C GLY A 780 -9.13 5.88 -19.06
N THR A 781 -7.89 5.66 -18.63
CA THR A 781 -6.76 6.57 -18.85
C THR A 781 -5.48 5.79 -19.14
N ALA A 782 -4.54 6.43 -19.82
CA ALA A 782 -3.22 5.91 -20.14
C ALA A 782 -2.21 6.07 -18.99
N ALA A 783 -2.52 6.89 -17.97
CA ALA A 783 -1.70 7.06 -16.77
C ALA A 783 -1.34 5.70 -16.12
N ASN A 784 -2.27 4.75 -16.17
CA ASN A 784 -1.99 3.37 -15.79
C ASN A 784 -2.83 2.36 -16.59
N THR A 785 -2.30 1.95 -17.75
CA THR A 785 -2.98 1.01 -18.65
C THR A 785 -3.14 -0.41 -18.09
N GLY A 786 -2.33 -0.80 -17.09
CA GLY A 786 -2.31 -2.16 -16.54
C GLY A 786 -3.64 -2.62 -15.96
N ALA A 787 -4.31 -1.79 -15.17
CA ALA A 787 -5.58 -2.16 -14.53
C ALA A 787 -6.84 -1.82 -15.35
N LEU A 788 -6.70 -1.38 -16.60
CA LEU A 788 -7.83 -1.36 -17.54
C LEU A 788 -8.41 -2.77 -17.75
N GLU A 789 -7.61 -3.82 -17.55
CA GLU A 789 -8.07 -5.21 -17.63
C GLU A 789 -9.14 -5.56 -16.58
N TYR A 790 -9.26 -4.80 -15.49
CA TYR A 790 -10.32 -5.01 -14.51
C TYR A 790 -11.71 -4.64 -15.03
N PHE A 791 -11.81 -3.90 -16.14
CA PHE A 791 -13.08 -3.70 -16.83
C PHE A 791 -13.50 -4.88 -17.70
N ASP A 792 -12.58 -5.74 -18.14
CA ASP A 792 -12.89 -6.80 -19.11
C ASP A 792 -14.04 -7.71 -18.66
N PRO A 793 -14.11 -8.19 -17.40
CA PRO A 793 -15.23 -8.99 -16.93
C PRO A 793 -16.57 -8.24 -16.95
N LEU A 794 -16.56 -6.94 -16.65
CA LEU A 794 -17.77 -6.12 -16.65
C LEU A 794 -18.24 -5.84 -18.09
N LEU A 795 -17.32 -5.51 -19.01
CA LEU A 795 -17.63 -5.33 -20.43
C LEU A 795 -18.24 -6.60 -21.04
N ASP A 796 -17.70 -7.77 -20.69
CA ASP A 796 -18.25 -9.08 -21.10
C ASP A 796 -19.66 -9.32 -20.52
N ASP A 797 -19.89 -9.01 -19.24
CA ASP A 797 -21.18 -9.19 -18.56
C ASP A 797 -22.25 -8.18 -19.05
N LEU A 798 -21.84 -6.99 -19.51
CA LEU A 798 -22.72 -5.99 -20.16
C LEU A 798 -23.10 -6.36 -21.61
N GLU A 799 -22.46 -7.38 -22.19
CA GLU A 799 -22.60 -7.77 -23.61
C GLU A 799 -22.36 -6.60 -24.60
N THR A 800 -21.49 -5.65 -24.24
CA THR A 800 -21.26 -4.43 -25.02
C THR A 800 -20.22 -4.60 -26.13
N ASP A 801 -20.27 -3.76 -27.17
CA ASP A 801 -19.29 -3.72 -28.25
C ASP A 801 -18.22 -2.62 -28.14
N VAL A 802 -18.23 -1.86 -27.02
CA VAL A 802 -17.20 -0.87 -26.69
C VAL A 802 -16.17 -1.40 -25.68
N GLY A 803 -15.02 -0.72 -25.57
CA GLY A 803 -13.98 -1.07 -24.60
C GLY A 803 -12.74 -0.19 -24.73
N PHE A 804 -11.68 -0.52 -24.00
CA PHE A 804 -10.41 0.21 -24.01
C PHE A 804 -9.31 -0.56 -24.76
N THR A 805 -8.29 0.15 -25.22
CA THR A 805 -7.01 -0.41 -25.63
C THR A 805 -5.96 -0.16 -24.53
N ASP A 806 -4.69 -0.46 -24.82
CA ASP A 806 -3.52 -0.09 -24.03
C ASP A 806 -2.75 1.10 -24.63
N THR A 807 -3.31 1.76 -25.66
CA THR A 807 -2.59 2.74 -26.46
C THR A 807 -2.89 4.16 -25.99
N ALA A 808 -1.88 4.80 -25.41
CA ALA A 808 -1.94 6.23 -25.06
C ALA A 808 -2.11 7.11 -26.32
N VAL A 809 -2.98 8.11 -26.22
CA VAL A 809 -3.24 9.10 -27.27
C VAL A 809 -2.62 10.43 -26.85
N THR A 810 -1.62 10.91 -27.60
CA THR A 810 -0.93 12.17 -27.33
C THR A 810 -0.98 13.10 -28.55
N ASP A 811 -1.05 14.42 -28.33
CA ASP A 811 -0.99 15.41 -29.40
C ASP A 811 -0.31 16.72 -28.97
N ALA A 812 0.99 16.85 -29.29
CA ALA A 812 1.75 18.06 -29.02
C ALA A 812 1.34 19.30 -29.86
N SER A 813 0.50 19.14 -30.89
CA SER A 813 0.04 20.25 -31.74
C SER A 813 -1.29 20.82 -31.29
N ASN A 814 -2.13 20.00 -30.67
CA ASN A 814 -3.45 20.36 -30.16
C ASN A 814 -3.53 19.82 -28.73
N SER A 815 -3.06 20.60 -27.77
CA SER A 815 -3.00 20.23 -26.36
C SER A 815 -3.40 21.37 -25.45
N LEU A 816 -3.90 21.02 -24.26
CA LEU A 816 -4.16 21.98 -23.19
C LEU A 816 -2.82 22.47 -22.62
N ASP A 817 -2.64 23.79 -22.56
CA ASP A 817 -1.42 24.46 -22.07
C ASP A 817 -0.08 23.96 -22.65
N GLY A 818 -0.12 23.30 -23.80
CA GLY A 818 1.06 22.76 -24.48
C GLY A 818 1.46 21.36 -24.01
N ASP A 819 0.73 20.75 -23.08
CA ASP A 819 1.00 19.40 -22.59
C ASP A 819 0.45 18.33 -23.55
N SER A 820 1.35 17.60 -24.21
CA SER A 820 0.96 16.58 -25.18
C SER A 820 0.20 15.39 -24.61
N SER A 821 0.25 15.16 -23.30
CA SER A 821 -0.55 14.13 -22.62
C SER A 821 -2.02 14.53 -22.50
N ILE A 822 -2.35 15.82 -22.66
CA ILE A 822 -3.71 16.36 -22.56
C ILE A 822 -4.17 16.90 -23.92
N PRO A 823 -4.43 16.03 -24.92
CA PRO A 823 -4.86 16.48 -26.24
C PRO A 823 -6.22 17.19 -26.20
N THR A 824 -6.35 18.22 -27.03
CA THR A 824 -7.60 18.92 -27.30
C THR A 824 -8.12 18.55 -28.69
N THR A 825 -9.44 18.54 -28.86
CA THR A 825 -10.04 18.13 -30.12
C THR A 825 -11.36 18.85 -30.43
N THR A 826 -11.56 19.08 -31.72
CA THR A 826 -12.81 19.51 -32.34
C THR A 826 -13.33 18.47 -33.36
N ASN A 827 -12.69 17.29 -33.40
CA ASN A 827 -12.97 16.22 -34.36
C ASN A 827 -14.19 15.40 -33.93
N PHE A 828 -15.35 16.03 -34.09
CA PHE A 828 -16.66 15.50 -33.77
C PHE A 828 -17.32 14.87 -35.00
N ASP A 829 -17.96 13.71 -34.84
CA ASP A 829 -18.74 13.09 -35.91
C ASP A 829 -20.13 13.74 -36.01
N ASP A 830 -20.42 14.33 -37.17
CA ASP A 830 -21.71 14.95 -37.52
C ASP A 830 -22.93 14.03 -37.30
N ALA A 831 -22.74 12.71 -37.25
CA ALA A 831 -23.80 11.74 -36.93
C ALA A 831 -24.32 11.86 -35.48
N PHE A 832 -23.53 12.43 -34.58
CA PHE A 832 -23.81 12.55 -33.14
C PHE A 832 -23.95 14.01 -32.70
N VAL A 833 -24.44 14.89 -33.59
CA VAL A 833 -24.56 16.34 -33.36
C VAL A 833 -25.28 16.72 -32.06
N GLU A 834 -26.20 15.89 -31.57
CA GLU A 834 -26.95 16.14 -30.33
C GLU A 834 -26.07 16.00 -29.07
N LEU A 835 -24.90 15.35 -29.15
CA LEU A 835 -23.95 15.30 -28.03
C LEU A 835 -23.23 16.62 -27.79
N PHE A 836 -23.23 17.49 -28.80
CA PHE A 836 -22.45 18.73 -28.82
C PHE A 836 -23.32 19.98 -28.67
N THR A 837 -24.54 19.83 -28.17
CA THR A 837 -25.43 20.95 -27.84
C THR A 837 -25.39 21.26 -26.34
N ALA A 838 -25.89 22.43 -25.94
CA ALA A 838 -26.30 22.63 -24.56
C ALA A 838 -27.27 21.52 -24.15
N PHE A 839 -27.15 21.01 -22.92
CA PHE A 839 -27.97 19.92 -22.39
C PHE A 839 -29.41 20.39 -22.19
N THR A 840 -29.60 21.55 -21.54
CA THR A 840 -30.89 22.24 -21.43
C THR A 840 -30.98 23.40 -22.42
N PRO A 841 -31.75 23.27 -23.51
CA PRO A 841 -31.83 24.34 -24.50
C PRO A 841 -32.53 25.56 -23.91
N ASP A 842 -31.80 26.68 -23.95
CA ASP A 842 -32.20 28.07 -23.71
C ASP A 842 -33.71 28.30 -23.91
N SER A 843 -34.43 28.56 -22.81
CA SER A 843 -35.90 28.69 -22.82
C SER A 843 -36.34 29.94 -23.61
N SER A 844 -36.59 29.76 -24.91
CA SER A 844 -36.95 30.85 -25.86
C SER A 844 -38.28 31.56 -25.57
#